data_AF-A0A3Q4BLC1-F1
#
_entry.id   AF-A0A3Q4BLC1-F1
#
_cell.length_a   1.000
_cell.length_b   1.000
_cell.length_c   1.000
_cell.angle_alpha   90.00
_cell.angle_beta   90.00
_cell.angle_gamma   90.00
#
_symmetry.space_group_name_H-M   'P 1'
#
loop_
_entity.id
_entity.type
_entity.pdbx_description
1 polymer ?
#
loop_
_entity_poly.entity_id
_entity_poly.type
_entity_poly.pdbx_seq_one_letter_code
_entity_poly.pdbx_strand_id
1 'polypeptide(L)'
;MNALSVDLSVLDSSQNDTLSDQDDHRPGFASRTSYDDQDTGATQTSSSFSMYNSVSQKLMAKMGFREGEGLGKFGQGRKEIVEASTQRGRRGLGLTLQGFQGELNVDWRDEPEPSAIEKVDWFPECTTEIPDTDELREWMILGRRKLKIEDETEFCSEDLLHTLLRCKTVFDSLEGEEMRRARTRSNPYEMIRGGIFLNRAAMKMGNIDYCFDNMFTNPKDSQGKPLTKDREGELLYFGDVCAGPGGFSEYILWKRRWHAKGFGMTLKGPCDFKLEDFYAAPSELFEPYYGEGGVDGDGDITRPENITAFRNFVLESTEKRGFLSWIDGCGFLKQLLLCQFLTALSTLRTGGHFVCKSFDLFTPFSVGLVYLLYLCFDRICLFKPVTSRPANSERYIVCRGLKPGSDAVREYMFRVNLKLNQLRNTETDVTDVVPLSIIKEDTDFYQFMVSSNESLCAVQIKSLAKIHAYVVDPTLSEPRQADIRKECLKLWGVPDKARVAPASSDPKSKFYELVKNSDVESFQCKLTPLNSSTLEKLRHILDHRCIVGGGEQIFLLSLGKSQIYTWDAKIPQRWRKLENFKLELPRETLLSVEIVQELKGEGKAQRRINAVHVMDALVLNGTDVRHKHFNQRIQMAEKFVKAVAKPSRPDMNPIRVKEVYRLEEMDKIFVRLEMKVTKSSGGVPRLSYTGRDDRHFLPTGLYIIKTVNEPWTMAYSKNSKMKFFFNKLTKDSTYEMPPNSAAPFHVCHSERFFWAWVDGVIVHNSQTRKDPEKLSKDDVLSFVHQNYQP
;
A
#
# COMPACT_ATOMS: atom_id res chain seq x y z
N MET A 1 11.28 -28.71 -29.58
CA MET A 1 12.62 -29.02 -29.01
C MET A 1 13.60 -28.00 -29.56
N ASN A 2 14.29 -27.30 -28.65
CA ASN A 2 15.35 -26.28 -28.82
C ASN A 2 14.96 -25.04 -29.65
N ALA A 3 14.31 -24.01 -29.10
CA ALA A 3 14.73 -23.06 -28.06
C ALA A 3 15.89 -22.15 -28.50
N LEU A 4 15.54 -20.95 -28.98
CA LEU A 4 16.37 -19.75 -28.88
C LEU A 4 15.58 -18.74 -28.03
N SER A 5 15.71 -18.94 -26.73
CA SER A 5 15.48 -17.94 -25.69
C SER A 5 16.44 -16.79 -25.94
N VAL A 6 15.93 -15.65 -26.40
CA VAL A 6 16.69 -14.41 -26.37
C VAL A 6 16.79 -14.00 -24.91
N ASP A 7 18.01 -14.10 -24.40
CA ASP A 7 18.44 -13.79 -23.04
C ASP A 7 17.98 -12.40 -22.60
N LEU A 8 17.01 -12.39 -21.68
CA LEU A 8 16.58 -11.24 -20.87
C LEU A 8 17.63 -10.83 -19.82
N SER A 9 18.85 -11.38 -19.88
CA SER A 9 19.88 -11.29 -18.83
C SER A 9 20.96 -10.22 -19.06
N VAL A 10 21.03 -9.58 -20.23
CA VAL A 10 22.19 -8.74 -20.60
C VAL A 10 21.97 -7.22 -20.50
N LEU A 11 20.76 -6.75 -20.23
CA LEU A 11 20.48 -5.33 -19.90
C LEU A 11 20.01 -5.13 -18.44
N ASP A 12 20.05 -6.18 -17.63
CA ASP A 12 19.46 -6.23 -16.27
C ASP A 12 20.46 -5.86 -15.14
N SER A 13 21.66 -5.39 -15.46
CA SER A 13 22.74 -5.22 -14.47
C SER A 13 22.84 -3.83 -13.82
N SER A 14 22.07 -2.82 -14.25
CA SER A 14 22.24 -1.44 -13.76
C SER A 14 21.09 -0.85 -12.94
N GLN A 15 19.94 -1.54 -12.81
CA GLN A 15 18.76 -0.95 -12.16
C GLN A 15 17.98 -1.82 -11.16
N ASN A 16 18.25 -3.13 -11.08
CA ASN A 16 17.61 -4.02 -10.11
C ASN A 16 18.43 -4.17 -8.81
N ASP A 17 18.31 -3.19 -7.91
CA ASP A 17 18.74 -3.32 -6.50
C ASP A 17 17.53 -3.20 -5.56
N THR A 18 16.75 -4.28 -5.50
CA THR A 18 15.75 -4.60 -4.46
C THR A 18 16.21 -5.74 -3.56
N LEU A 19 17.48 -6.17 -3.64
CA LEU A 19 18.07 -7.13 -2.72
C LEU A 19 18.55 -6.40 -1.46
N SER A 20 18.05 -6.87 -0.32
CA SER A 20 18.46 -6.46 1.03
C SER A 20 19.91 -6.86 1.29
N ASP A 21 20.75 -5.90 1.68
CA ASP A 21 22.09 -6.16 2.21
C ASP A 21 21.98 -7.06 3.46
N GLN A 22 22.53 -8.27 3.40
CA GLN A 22 22.79 -9.10 4.58
C GLN A 22 24.16 -8.69 5.15
N ASP A 23 24.17 -8.28 6.42
CA ASP A 23 25.38 -7.95 7.17
C ASP A 23 26.24 -9.20 7.41
N ASP A 24 27.46 -9.24 6.85
CA ASP A 24 28.47 -10.24 7.18
C ASP A 24 29.48 -9.69 8.21
N HIS A 25 29.62 -10.45 9.30
CA HIS A 25 30.53 -10.20 10.42
C HIS A 25 31.99 -10.06 9.99
N ARG A 26 32.66 -8.97 10.42
CA ARG A 26 34.13 -8.87 10.44
C ARG A 26 34.70 -9.17 11.84
N PRO A 27 35.76 -9.98 11.96
CA PRO A 27 36.51 -10.11 13.20
C PRO A 27 37.40 -8.88 13.43
N GLY A 28 37.46 -8.42 14.68
CA GLY A 28 38.26 -7.29 15.11
C GLY A 28 39.75 -7.62 15.19
N PHE A 29 40.59 -6.64 14.84
CA PHE A 29 42.01 -6.63 15.19
C PHE A 29 42.32 -5.38 16.00
N ALA A 30 42.92 -5.58 17.17
CA ALA A 30 43.34 -4.54 18.10
C ALA A 30 44.78 -4.08 17.84
N SER A 31 44.96 -2.76 18.06
CA SER A 31 46.15 -1.93 18.34
C SER A 31 47.44 -2.64 18.81
N ARG A 32 48.67 -2.22 18.47
CA ARG A 32 49.47 -1.01 18.85
C ARG A 32 50.81 -1.08 18.05
N THR A 33 51.68 -0.07 17.83
CA THR A 33 52.28 0.94 18.74
C THR A 33 53.06 2.00 17.94
N SER A 34 52.92 3.26 18.36
CA SER A 34 53.80 4.46 18.40
C SER A 34 55.23 4.43 17.81
N TYR A 35 55.68 5.54 17.20
CA TYR A 35 56.52 6.57 17.85
C TYR A 35 56.60 7.87 17.01
N ASP A 36 56.46 9.00 17.70
CA ASP A 36 56.68 10.39 17.27
C ASP A 36 58.17 10.67 16.93
N ASP A 37 58.46 11.64 16.05
CA ASP A 37 58.97 12.95 16.51
C ASP A 37 59.13 14.01 15.41
N GLN A 38 58.98 15.25 15.88
CA GLN A 38 59.12 16.58 15.25
C GLN A 38 60.62 16.88 14.96
N ASP A 39 61.13 17.94 14.33
CA ASP A 39 60.65 19.25 13.86
C ASP A 39 61.77 19.90 12.99
N THR A 40 61.41 20.98 12.29
CA THR A 40 62.23 22.15 11.88
C THR A 40 63.35 22.04 10.83
N GLY A 41 63.44 23.09 10.00
CA GLY A 41 64.23 23.15 8.77
C GLY A 41 65.44 24.10 8.80
N ALA A 42 66.18 24.11 7.69
CA ALA A 42 67.00 25.23 7.22
C ALA A 42 67.56 24.95 5.81
N THR A 43 67.58 26.00 5.00
CA THR A 43 67.94 26.06 3.58
C THR A 43 69.46 26.00 3.37
N GLN A 44 69.96 25.07 2.55
CA GLN A 44 71.26 25.19 1.87
C GLN A 44 71.23 24.55 0.47
N THR A 45 71.58 25.35 -0.54
CA THR A 45 71.87 24.92 -1.90
C THR A 45 73.16 24.07 -1.91
N SER A 46 73.05 22.78 -2.23
CA SER A 46 74.21 21.94 -2.57
C SER A 46 73.77 20.82 -3.52
N SER A 47 74.59 20.57 -4.55
CA SER A 47 74.54 19.46 -5.53
C SER A 47 73.60 18.28 -5.20
N SER A 48 72.72 17.90 -6.14
CA SER A 48 71.66 16.89 -5.97
C SER A 48 72.10 15.45 -5.65
N PHE A 49 73.40 15.19 -5.47
CA PHE A 49 73.94 13.88 -5.13
C PHE A 49 74.54 13.78 -3.71
N SER A 50 74.49 14.85 -2.89
CA SER A 50 75.02 14.83 -1.51
C SER A 50 74.21 13.99 -0.51
N MET A 51 72.98 13.58 -0.87
CA MET A 51 72.12 12.73 -0.03
C MET A 51 72.53 11.25 0.03
N TYR A 52 73.38 10.77 -0.87
CA TYR A 52 73.78 9.36 -0.90
C TYR A 52 75.10 9.14 -0.16
N ASN A 53 75.18 8.08 0.67
CA ASN A 53 76.42 7.76 1.35
C ASN A 53 77.54 7.40 0.33
N SER A 54 78.80 7.57 0.74
CA SER A 54 79.97 7.38 -0.11
C SER A 54 80.15 5.95 -0.66
N VAL A 55 79.56 4.95 0.01
CA VAL A 55 79.54 3.55 -0.46
C VAL A 55 78.55 3.39 -1.60
N SER A 56 77.35 3.96 -1.49
CA SER A 56 76.31 3.95 -2.52
C SER A 56 76.80 4.61 -3.80
N GLN A 57 77.49 5.75 -3.71
CA GLN A 57 78.08 6.43 -4.87
C GLN A 57 79.14 5.57 -5.57
N LYS A 58 80.04 4.91 -4.82
CA LYS A 58 81.04 3.99 -5.38
C LYS A 58 80.40 2.75 -6.02
N LEU A 59 79.31 2.25 -5.46
CA LEU A 59 78.58 1.12 -6.01
C LEU A 59 77.87 1.49 -7.33
N MET A 60 77.22 2.65 -7.38
CA MET A 60 76.60 3.19 -8.59
C MET A 60 77.63 3.41 -9.70
N ALA A 61 78.80 3.98 -9.38
CA ALA A 61 79.89 4.13 -10.33
C ALA A 61 80.43 2.78 -10.84
N LYS A 62 80.57 1.76 -9.99
CA LYS A 62 80.95 0.40 -10.39
C LYS A 62 79.94 -0.27 -11.32
N MET A 63 78.65 0.08 -11.20
CA MET A 63 77.57 -0.43 -12.05
C MET A 63 77.37 0.39 -13.34
N GLY A 64 78.28 1.34 -13.61
CA GLY A 64 78.32 2.12 -14.85
C GLY A 64 77.44 3.36 -14.87
N PHE A 65 76.96 3.82 -13.71
CA PHE A 65 76.17 5.05 -13.61
C PHE A 65 77.00 6.30 -13.93
N ARG A 66 76.48 7.17 -14.80
CA ARG A 66 77.01 8.50 -15.11
C ARG A 66 75.94 9.55 -14.81
N GLU A 67 76.34 10.68 -14.26
CA GLU A 67 75.41 11.75 -13.88
C GLU A 67 74.64 12.25 -15.11
N GLY A 68 73.31 12.18 -15.06
CA GLY A 68 72.43 12.52 -16.18
C GLY A 68 72.15 11.39 -17.18
N GLU A 69 72.62 10.17 -16.95
CA GLU A 69 72.28 8.98 -17.74
C GLU A 69 71.50 7.94 -16.91
N GLY A 70 70.82 7.03 -17.59
CA GLY A 70 70.08 5.93 -16.96
C GLY A 70 70.97 4.94 -16.20
N LEU A 71 70.50 4.40 -15.07
CA LEU A 71 71.24 3.41 -14.28
C LEU A 71 71.57 2.13 -15.09
N GLY A 72 72.85 1.78 -15.23
CA GLY A 72 73.33 0.55 -15.86
C GLY A 72 74.52 0.77 -16.81
N LYS A 73 75.27 -0.29 -17.12
CA LYS A 73 76.54 -0.23 -17.86
C LYS A 73 76.47 0.45 -19.25
N PHE A 74 75.29 0.52 -19.86
CA PHE A 74 75.04 1.12 -21.16
C PHE A 74 74.02 2.28 -21.12
N GLY A 75 73.75 2.86 -19.94
CA GLY A 75 72.74 3.94 -19.83
C GLY A 75 71.29 3.45 -19.98
N GLN A 76 71.05 2.15 -19.89
CA GLN A 76 69.76 1.48 -20.17
C GLN A 76 68.67 1.71 -19.12
N GLY A 77 69.02 2.31 -17.97
CA GLY A 77 68.04 2.69 -16.96
C GLY A 77 67.18 3.86 -17.43
N ARG A 78 66.00 4.02 -16.84
CA ARG A 78 65.12 5.12 -17.20
C ARG A 78 65.74 6.45 -16.73
N LYS A 79 65.90 7.40 -17.66
CA LYS A 79 66.46 8.75 -17.40
C LYS A 79 65.38 9.75 -16.95
N GLU A 80 64.15 9.51 -17.38
CA GLU A 80 62.99 10.34 -17.05
C GLU A 80 62.43 9.97 -15.67
N ILE A 81 61.92 10.97 -14.95
CA ILE A 81 61.16 10.77 -13.72
C ILE A 81 60.02 9.80 -14.05
N VAL A 82 59.84 8.78 -13.23
CA VAL A 82 58.67 7.90 -13.35
C VAL A 82 57.45 8.79 -13.17
N GLU A 83 56.70 9.02 -14.26
CA GLU A 83 55.46 9.79 -14.21
C GLU A 83 54.60 9.27 -13.06
N ALA A 84 54.15 10.19 -12.20
CA ALA A 84 53.24 9.84 -11.13
C ALA A 84 52.04 9.12 -11.75
N SER A 85 51.69 7.97 -11.19
CA SER A 85 50.60 7.14 -11.70
C SER A 85 49.36 7.99 -12.00
N THR A 86 48.95 8.06 -13.26
CA THR A 86 47.66 8.64 -13.68
C THR A 86 46.49 7.73 -13.29
N GLN A 87 46.79 6.59 -12.68
CA GLN A 87 45.86 5.53 -12.33
C GLN A 87 45.13 5.85 -11.02
N ARG A 88 43.81 5.97 -11.11
CA ARG A 88 42.93 6.34 -10.00
C ARG A 88 42.22 5.09 -9.46
N GLY A 89 42.37 4.80 -8.16
CA GLY A 89 41.67 3.70 -7.47
C GLY A 89 42.41 2.35 -7.42
N ARG A 90 41.73 1.31 -6.92
CA ARG A 90 42.27 -0.06 -6.75
C ARG A 90 42.17 -0.93 -8.01
N ARG A 91 42.26 -0.31 -9.18
CA ARG A 91 42.17 -1.01 -10.47
C ARG A 91 43.59 -1.38 -10.87
N GLY A 92 43.90 -2.69 -10.93
CA GLY A 92 45.27 -3.23 -11.06
C GLY A 92 46.13 -2.56 -12.14
N LEU A 93 47.46 -2.68 -12.01
CA LEU A 93 48.45 -2.02 -12.87
C LEU A 93 48.13 -2.16 -14.38
N GLY A 94 47.96 -1.03 -15.07
CA GLY A 94 47.80 -0.95 -16.54
C GLY A 94 46.38 -0.73 -17.08
N LEU A 95 45.33 -0.72 -16.25
CA LEU A 95 43.96 -0.48 -16.71
C LEU A 95 43.62 1.03 -16.76
N THR A 96 43.39 1.55 -17.97
CA THR A 96 42.88 2.91 -18.24
C THR A 96 41.52 2.82 -18.96
N LEU A 97 40.49 3.49 -18.44
CA LEU A 97 39.18 3.57 -19.12
C LEU A 97 39.19 4.77 -20.07
N GLN A 98 39.14 4.51 -21.38
CA GLN A 98 39.14 5.57 -22.41
C GLN A 98 37.97 6.57 -22.24
N GLY A 99 36.82 6.14 -21.73
CA GLY A 99 35.65 7.01 -21.49
C GLY A 99 35.79 8.04 -20.36
N PHE A 100 36.81 7.92 -19.51
CA PHE A 100 37.04 8.77 -18.33
C PHE A 100 38.30 9.66 -18.47
N GLN A 101 38.89 9.71 -19.67
CA GLN A 101 40.05 10.56 -19.98
C GLN A 101 39.65 11.96 -20.47
N GLY A 102 38.36 12.24 -20.67
CA GLY A 102 37.83 13.56 -21.03
C GLY A 102 36.95 14.15 -19.94
N GLU A 103 37.04 15.47 -19.73
CA GLU A 103 36.05 16.19 -18.92
C GLU A 103 34.72 16.23 -19.69
N LEU A 104 33.63 15.83 -19.04
CA LEU A 104 32.30 16.25 -19.48
C LEU A 104 32.28 17.78 -19.29
N ASN A 105 32.30 18.54 -20.38
CA ASN A 105 32.25 20.02 -20.41
C ASN A 105 30.87 20.54 -19.92
N VAL A 106 30.43 20.10 -18.76
CA VAL A 106 29.14 20.41 -18.13
C VAL A 106 29.44 20.88 -16.71
N ASP A 107 29.12 22.13 -16.42
CA ASP A 107 29.23 22.66 -15.06
C ASP A 107 28.03 22.19 -14.22
N TRP A 108 28.28 21.21 -13.36
CA TRP A 108 27.29 20.69 -12.40
C TRP A 108 27.30 21.46 -11.07
N ARG A 109 28.25 22.38 -10.85
CA ARG A 109 28.34 23.13 -9.57
C ARG A 109 27.34 24.27 -9.50
N ASP A 110 26.82 24.73 -10.64
CA ASP A 110 25.71 25.66 -10.77
C ASP A 110 24.34 24.98 -10.59
N GLU A 111 24.22 24.09 -9.60
CA GLU A 111 22.96 23.46 -9.19
C GLU A 111 22.35 24.23 -8.01
N PRO A 112 21.01 24.38 -7.94
CA PRO A 112 20.37 24.99 -6.79
C PRO A 112 20.62 24.14 -5.53
N GLU A 113 20.64 24.78 -4.37
CA GLU A 113 20.82 24.05 -3.11
C GLU A 113 19.72 22.99 -2.92
N PRO A 114 20.08 21.78 -2.47
CA PRO A 114 19.10 20.74 -2.17
C PRO A 114 18.11 21.19 -1.09
N SER A 115 16.83 20.91 -1.30
CA SER A 115 15.73 21.36 -0.45
C SER A 115 14.70 20.24 -0.29
N ALA A 116 14.08 20.17 0.89
CA ALA A 116 12.94 19.28 1.14
C ALA A 116 11.64 19.79 0.50
N ILE A 117 11.60 21.05 0.04
CA ILE A 117 10.42 21.66 -0.58
C ILE A 117 10.51 21.52 -2.10
N GLU A 118 9.48 20.91 -2.68
CA GLU A 118 9.39 20.62 -4.11
C GLU A 118 8.28 21.46 -4.76
N LYS A 119 8.55 21.96 -5.96
CA LYS A 119 7.56 22.67 -6.78
C LYS A 119 6.82 21.67 -7.66
N VAL A 120 5.53 21.93 -7.87
CA VAL A 120 4.66 21.11 -8.71
C VAL A 120 4.06 22.00 -9.79
N ASP A 121 4.46 21.74 -11.03
CA ASP A 121 3.93 22.44 -12.20
C ASP A 121 2.91 21.52 -12.90
N TRP A 122 1.68 22.01 -13.01
CA TRP A 122 0.59 21.28 -13.66
C TRP A 122 0.48 21.70 -15.12
N PHE A 123 0.04 20.77 -15.98
CA PHE A 123 -0.46 21.18 -17.29
C PHE A 123 -1.61 22.18 -17.12
N PRO A 124 -1.82 23.05 -18.14
CA PRO A 124 -3.05 23.82 -18.30
C PRO A 124 -4.30 22.93 -18.21
N GLU A 125 -5.47 23.54 -17.96
CA GLU A 125 -6.70 22.76 -17.95
C GLU A 125 -7.14 22.44 -19.38
N CYS A 126 -7.42 21.16 -19.65
CA CYS A 126 -7.89 20.73 -20.96
C CYS A 126 -9.27 21.34 -21.25
N THR A 127 -9.33 22.18 -22.28
CA THR A 127 -10.57 22.79 -22.80
C THR A 127 -11.22 21.94 -23.89
N THR A 128 -10.46 21.04 -24.51
CA THR A 128 -10.95 20.11 -25.53
C THR A 128 -11.87 19.06 -24.92
N GLU A 129 -12.99 18.77 -25.60
CA GLU A 129 -13.89 17.69 -25.21
C GLU A 129 -13.24 16.31 -25.43
N ILE A 130 -13.75 15.30 -24.71
CA ILE A 130 -13.25 13.93 -24.87
C ILE A 130 -13.72 13.40 -26.24
N PRO A 131 -12.81 12.97 -27.13
CA PRO A 131 -13.13 12.44 -28.44
C PRO A 131 -14.08 11.24 -28.37
N ASP A 132 -14.94 11.11 -29.37
CA ASP A 132 -15.85 9.96 -29.47
C ASP A 132 -15.15 8.69 -30.02
N THR A 133 -15.90 7.59 -30.09
CA THR A 133 -15.35 6.29 -30.51
C THR A 133 -14.96 6.26 -31.99
N ASP A 134 -15.59 7.08 -32.84
CA ASP A 134 -15.35 7.10 -34.27
C ASP A 134 -14.14 7.96 -34.60
N GLU A 135 -13.98 9.11 -33.94
CA GLU A 135 -12.78 9.94 -34.01
C GLU A 135 -11.54 9.16 -33.54
N LEU A 136 -11.61 8.53 -32.36
CA LEU A 136 -10.50 7.72 -31.81
C LEU A 136 -10.13 6.54 -32.72
N ARG A 137 -11.05 6.04 -33.56
CA ARG A 137 -10.78 4.90 -34.43
C ARG A 137 -9.71 5.21 -35.47
N GLU A 138 -9.63 6.46 -35.90
CA GLU A 138 -8.71 6.93 -36.95
C GLU A 138 -7.34 7.33 -36.39
N TRP A 139 -7.19 7.44 -35.07
CA TRP A 139 -5.97 7.95 -34.43
C TRP A 139 -4.82 6.94 -34.34
N MET A 140 -5.09 5.64 -34.46
CA MET A 140 -4.06 4.60 -34.33
C MET A 140 -3.24 4.46 -35.62
N ILE A 141 -1.97 4.84 -35.57
CA ILE A 141 -1.06 4.77 -36.72
C ILE A 141 -0.13 3.56 -36.57
N LEU A 142 -0.02 2.79 -37.66
CA LEU A 142 0.90 1.65 -37.77
C LEU A 142 2.11 2.06 -38.60
N GLY A 143 3.30 1.71 -38.12
CA GLY A 143 4.56 1.98 -38.78
C GLY A 143 5.55 0.84 -38.62
N ARG A 144 6.78 1.04 -39.12
CA ARG A 144 7.87 0.09 -38.91
C ARG A 144 8.34 0.16 -37.46
N ARG A 145 8.62 -1.00 -36.86
CA ARG A 145 9.17 -1.11 -35.52
C ARG A 145 10.51 -0.35 -35.44
N LYS A 146 10.53 0.66 -34.58
CA LYS A 146 11.69 1.52 -34.32
C LYS A 146 12.26 1.20 -32.93
N LEU A 147 13.56 0.91 -32.87
CA LEU A 147 14.30 0.60 -31.63
C LEU A 147 15.39 1.64 -31.32
N LYS A 148 15.42 2.73 -32.07
CA LYS A 148 16.37 3.84 -31.92
C LYS A 148 15.66 5.04 -31.32
N ILE A 149 16.32 5.73 -30.39
CA ILE A 149 15.81 6.90 -29.68
C ILE A 149 16.51 8.21 -30.12
N GLU A 150 17.61 8.11 -30.87
CA GLU A 150 18.50 9.24 -31.21
C GLU A 150 17.86 10.36 -32.04
N ASP A 151 16.79 10.03 -32.77
CA ASP A 151 16.04 10.90 -33.67
C ASP A 151 14.64 11.25 -33.14
N GLU A 152 14.34 10.95 -31.87
CA GLU A 152 13.06 11.28 -31.22
C GLU A 152 13.07 12.73 -30.67
N THR A 153 13.13 13.71 -31.57
CA THR A 153 13.30 15.14 -31.23
C THR A 153 12.02 15.98 -31.31
N GLU A 154 10.86 15.34 -31.52
CA GLU A 154 9.56 16.03 -31.66
C GLU A 154 9.14 16.81 -30.40
N PHE A 155 9.58 16.34 -29.23
CA PHE A 155 9.24 16.89 -27.91
C PHE A 155 10.47 17.23 -27.06
N CYS A 156 11.65 17.37 -27.68
CA CYS A 156 12.92 17.71 -27.03
C CYS A 156 13.93 18.17 -28.08
N SER A 157 14.69 19.23 -27.83
CA SER A 157 15.77 19.65 -28.74
C SER A 157 16.81 18.56 -28.99
N GLU A 158 17.28 18.48 -30.24
CA GLU A 158 18.26 17.50 -30.69
C GLU A 158 19.56 17.57 -29.87
N ASP A 159 20.07 18.78 -29.63
CA ASP A 159 21.29 19.02 -28.85
C ASP A 159 21.20 18.46 -27.42
N LEU A 160 20.07 18.66 -26.74
CA LEU A 160 19.86 18.17 -25.38
C LEU A 160 19.72 16.65 -25.37
N LEU A 161 18.97 16.07 -26.30
CA LEU A 161 18.78 14.63 -26.41
C LEU A 161 20.12 13.92 -26.65
N HIS A 162 20.91 14.38 -27.64
CA HIS A 162 22.21 13.80 -27.94
C HIS A 162 23.20 13.97 -26.79
N THR A 163 23.18 15.13 -26.12
CA THR A 163 24.02 15.37 -24.94
C THR A 163 23.66 14.42 -23.80
N LEU A 164 22.37 14.21 -23.53
CA LEU A 164 21.90 13.28 -22.51
C LEU A 164 22.31 11.84 -22.84
N LEU A 165 22.09 11.39 -24.07
CA LEU A 165 22.47 10.05 -24.52
C LEU A 165 23.97 9.83 -24.39
N ARG A 166 24.79 10.80 -24.83
CA ARG A 166 26.24 10.77 -24.65
C ARG A 166 26.63 10.65 -23.18
N CYS A 167 26.01 11.43 -22.29
CA CYS A 167 26.28 11.36 -20.85
C CYS A 167 25.92 9.98 -20.26
N LYS A 168 24.84 9.34 -20.75
CA LYS A 168 24.47 7.98 -20.32
C LYS A 168 25.50 6.94 -20.79
N THR A 169 25.93 7.00 -22.04
CA THR A 169 26.88 6.04 -22.64
C THR A 169 28.27 6.04 -21.99
N VAL A 170 28.71 7.16 -21.39
CA VAL A 170 29.98 7.22 -20.63
C VAL A 170 30.05 6.13 -19.55
N PHE A 171 28.91 5.81 -18.94
CA PHE A 171 28.83 4.83 -17.84
C PHE A 171 28.77 3.37 -18.31
N ASP A 172 28.59 3.10 -19.61
CA ASP A 172 28.53 1.72 -20.14
C ASP A 172 29.87 0.96 -19.95
N SER A 173 30.97 1.71 -19.84
CA SER A 173 32.32 1.19 -19.64
C SER A 173 32.74 1.04 -18.17
N LEU A 174 31.89 1.46 -17.21
CA LEU A 174 32.18 1.41 -15.78
C LEU A 174 31.65 0.14 -15.11
N GLU A 175 32.40 -0.34 -14.12
CA GLU A 175 31.91 -1.38 -13.22
C GLU A 175 30.74 -0.84 -12.37
N GLY A 176 29.64 -1.59 -12.33
CA GLY A 176 28.39 -1.14 -11.70
C GLY A 176 28.49 -0.81 -10.21
N GLU A 177 29.40 -1.44 -9.46
CA GLU A 177 29.63 -1.09 -8.05
C GLU A 177 30.21 0.31 -7.86
N GLU A 178 31.15 0.70 -8.73
CA GLU A 178 31.84 1.96 -8.57
C GLU A 178 30.91 3.14 -8.88
N MET A 179 30.13 3.00 -9.94
CA MET A 179 29.04 3.94 -10.26
C MET A 179 28.05 4.05 -9.10
N ARG A 180 27.63 2.93 -8.50
CA ARG A 180 26.69 2.93 -7.37
C ARG A 180 27.25 3.65 -6.15
N ARG A 181 28.53 3.48 -5.82
CA ARG A 181 29.19 4.20 -4.71
C ARG A 181 29.27 5.70 -4.96
N ALA A 182 29.69 6.12 -6.16
CA ALA A 182 29.75 7.53 -6.53
C ALA A 182 28.36 8.19 -6.52
N ARG A 183 27.34 7.49 -7.03
CA ARG A 183 25.95 7.92 -6.99
C ARG A 183 25.43 8.09 -5.56
N THR A 184 25.75 7.17 -4.66
CA THR A 184 25.34 7.25 -3.24
C THR A 184 25.94 8.49 -2.56
N ARG A 185 27.19 8.85 -2.89
CA ARG A 185 27.85 10.04 -2.34
C ARG A 185 27.37 11.36 -2.95
N SER A 186 26.97 11.35 -4.23
CA SER A 186 26.59 12.57 -4.97
C SER A 186 25.13 12.97 -4.83
N ASN A 187 24.23 12.02 -4.54
CA ASN A 187 22.81 12.30 -4.40
C ASN A 187 22.49 12.88 -3.00
N PRO A 188 21.99 14.13 -2.90
CA PRO A 188 21.65 14.75 -1.61
C PRO A 188 20.54 14.03 -0.83
N TYR A 189 19.70 13.26 -1.52
CA TYR A 189 18.52 12.61 -0.93
C TYR A 189 18.73 11.12 -0.62
N GLU A 190 19.94 10.57 -0.83
CA GLU A 190 20.16 9.12 -0.76
C GLU A 190 19.94 8.53 0.64
N MET A 191 20.19 9.29 1.72
CA MET A 191 20.03 8.81 3.10
C MET A 191 18.56 8.59 3.51
N ILE A 192 17.58 9.09 2.75
CA ILE A 192 16.14 8.84 3.00
C ILE A 192 15.84 7.33 2.91
N ARG A 193 16.38 6.66 1.88
CA ARG A 193 16.22 5.23 1.61
C ARG A 193 14.75 4.77 1.75
N GLY A 194 14.49 3.70 2.50
CA GLY A 194 13.16 3.16 2.76
C GLY A 194 12.55 3.58 4.10
N GLY A 195 13.26 4.33 4.96
CA GLY A 195 12.80 4.66 6.30
C GLY A 195 12.37 3.42 7.10
N ILE A 196 11.11 3.42 7.55
CA ILE A 196 10.46 2.31 8.28
C ILE A 196 9.85 1.23 7.36
N PHE A 197 9.87 1.44 6.04
CA PHE A 197 9.17 0.63 5.05
C PHE A 197 10.08 -0.37 4.35
N LEU A 198 9.47 -1.30 3.62
CA LEU A 198 10.14 -2.41 2.97
C LEU A 198 11.13 -2.00 1.89
N ASN A 199 10.85 -0.92 1.17
CA ASN A 199 11.72 -0.41 0.13
C ASN A 199 11.60 1.12 -0.01
N ARG A 200 12.47 1.67 -0.87
CA ARG A 200 12.50 3.10 -1.20
C ARG A 200 11.24 3.58 -1.91
N ALA A 201 10.48 2.69 -2.56
CA ALA A 201 9.28 3.07 -3.29
C ALA A 201 8.19 3.58 -2.34
N ALA A 202 8.04 2.99 -1.15
CA ALA A 202 7.12 3.51 -0.13
C ALA A 202 7.39 4.99 0.20
N MET A 203 8.66 5.38 0.32
CA MET A 203 9.06 6.78 0.55
C MET A 203 8.74 7.70 -0.63
N LYS A 204 8.77 7.18 -1.87
CA LYS A 204 8.31 7.95 -3.04
C LYS A 204 6.82 8.24 -2.97
N MET A 205 6.01 7.28 -2.56
CA MET A 205 4.58 7.55 -2.36
C MET A 205 4.36 8.54 -1.23
N GLY A 206 5.13 8.46 -0.14
CA GLY A 206 5.03 9.44 0.94
C GLY A 206 5.41 10.85 0.53
N ASN A 207 6.43 10.98 -0.31
CA ASN A 207 6.85 12.23 -0.92
C ASN A 207 5.77 12.79 -1.87
N ILE A 208 5.28 11.97 -2.79
CA ILE A 208 4.23 12.35 -3.75
C ILE A 208 2.95 12.72 -3.01
N ASP A 209 2.47 11.88 -2.09
CA ASP A 209 1.24 12.16 -1.33
C ASP A 209 1.35 13.49 -0.58
N TYR A 210 2.51 13.83 -0.01
CA TYR A 210 2.73 15.15 0.59
C TYR A 210 2.68 16.30 -0.42
N CYS A 211 3.42 16.20 -1.53
CA CYS A 211 3.47 17.25 -2.57
C CYS A 211 2.13 17.52 -3.24
N PHE A 212 1.22 16.55 -3.22
CA PHE A 212 -0.12 16.63 -3.78
C PHE A 212 -1.20 16.70 -2.69
N ASP A 213 -0.93 17.40 -1.57
CA ASP A 213 -1.89 17.72 -0.51
C ASP A 213 -2.62 16.52 0.14
N ASN A 214 -1.93 15.39 0.22
CA ASN A 214 -2.45 14.08 0.64
C ASN A 214 -3.63 13.60 -0.20
N MET A 215 -3.69 13.91 -1.50
CA MET A 215 -4.85 13.55 -2.31
C MET A 215 -5.06 12.03 -2.43
N PHE A 216 -4.02 11.20 -2.28
CA PHE A 216 -4.16 9.74 -2.37
C PHE A 216 -4.58 9.13 -1.05
N THR A 217 -4.04 9.61 0.06
CA THR A 217 -4.46 9.11 1.39
C THR A 217 -5.65 9.85 1.96
N ASN A 218 -5.97 11.07 1.55
CA ASN A 218 -7.14 11.85 1.99
C ASN A 218 -7.78 12.61 0.81
N PRO A 219 -8.36 11.88 -0.16
CA PRO A 219 -9.00 12.45 -1.34
C PRO A 219 -10.20 13.34 -0.96
N LYS A 220 -10.33 14.47 -1.66
CA LYS A 220 -11.35 15.51 -1.41
C LYS A 220 -12.23 15.69 -2.64
N ASP A 221 -13.49 16.07 -2.41
CA ASP A 221 -14.40 16.49 -3.48
C ASP A 221 -14.06 17.89 -4.02
N SER A 222 -14.81 18.34 -5.02
CA SER A 222 -14.66 19.68 -5.63
C SER A 222 -14.90 20.84 -4.65
N GLN A 223 -15.58 20.59 -3.53
CA GLN A 223 -15.79 21.56 -2.44
C GLN A 223 -14.70 21.48 -1.36
N GLY A 224 -13.68 20.61 -1.54
CA GLY A 224 -12.58 20.43 -0.60
C GLY A 224 -12.92 19.56 0.61
N LYS A 225 -14.09 18.90 0.62
CA LYS A 225 -14.51 18.03 1.70
C LYS A 225 -13.96 16.61 1.50
N PRO A 226 -13.42 15.95 2.54
CA PRO A 226 -12.92 14.58 2.42
C PRO A 226 -14.00 13.61 1.94
N LEU A 227 -13.67 12.83 0.91
CA LEU A 227 -14.53 11.77 0.34
C LEU A 227 -14.62 10.55 1.26
N THR A 228 -13.68 10.38 2.18
CA THR A 228 -13.74 9.32 3.19
C THR A 228 -13.59 9.95 4.57
N LYS A 229 -14.55 9.70 5.47
CA LYS A 229 -14.40 10.08 6.88
C LYS A 229 -14.10 8.84 7.70
N ASP A 230 -13.08 8.92 8.54
CA ASP A 230 -12.68 7.78 9.39
C ASP A 230 -13.80 7.31 10.33
N ARG A 231 -14.66 8.24 10.77
CA ARG A 231 -15.83 8.00 11.61
C ARG A 231 -17.05 7.44 10.86
N GLU A 232 -17.08 7.53 9.54
CA GLU A 232 -18.17 7.01 8.71
C GLU A 232 -17.82 5.61 8.20
N GLY A 233 -18.83 4.80 7.85
CA GLY A 233 -18.67 3.41 7.41
C GLY A 233 -17.92 3.21 6.08
N GLU A 234 -17.35 4.26 5.50
CA GLU A 234 -16.71 4.22 4.18
C GLU A 234 -15.19 3.97 4.27
N LEU A 235 -14.71 3.08 3.40
CA LEU A 235 -13.30 2.73 3.25
C LEU A 235 -12.67 3.51 2.09
N LEU A 236 -11.38 3.83 2.25
CA LEU A 236 -10.54 4.22 1.12
C LEU A 236 -10.18 2.97 0.31
N TYR A 237 -10.68 2.87 -0.92
CA TYR A 237 -10.31 1.82 -1.85
C TYR A 237 -9.21 2.31 -2.78
N PHE A 238 -8.11 1.54 -2.86
CA PHE A 238 -7.00 1.84 -3.76
C PHE A 238 -6.52 0.61 -4.53
N GLY A 239 -5.94 0.85 -5.70
CA GLY A 239 -5.30 -0.14 -6.56
C GLY A 239 -3.79 0.04 -6.60
N ASP A 240 -3.03 -1.05 -6.57
CA ASP A 240 -1.57 -1.07 -6.73
C ASP A 240 -1.17 -2.13 -7.77
N VAL A 241 -0.81 -1.69 -8.97
CA VAL A 241 -0.55 -2.57 -10.12
C VAL A 241 0.92 -2.51 -10.52
N CYS A 242 1.48 -3.62 -11.01
CA CYS A 242 2.91 -3.74 -11.36
C CYS A 242 3.83 -3.34 -10.20
N ALA A 243 3.41 -3.65 -8.97
CA ALA A 243 3.92 -3.01 -7.77
C ALA A 243 4.65 -3.93 -6.80
N GLY A 244 4.90 -5.19 -7.17
CA GLY A 244 5.71 -6.07 -6.31
C GLY A 244 7.08 -5.45 -6.03
N PRO A 245 7.57 -5.46 -4.77
CA PRO A 245 7.06 -6.20 -3.60
C PRO A 245 5.95 -5.53 -2.77
N GLY A 246 5.44 -4.35 -3.14
CA GLY A 246 4.26 -3.71 -2.50
C GLY A 246 4.54 -2.46 -1.66
N GLY A 247 5.66 -1.75 -1.89
CA GLY A 247 6.05 -0.59 -1.07
C GLY A 247 5.03 0.55 -1.06
N PHE A 248 4.37 0.81 -2.18
CA PHE A 248 3.33 1.84 -2.28
C PHE A 248 2.10 1.51 -1.44
N SER A 249 1.64 0.25 -1.53
CA SER A 249 0.59 -0.28 -0.66
C SER A 249 0.96 -0.20 0.82
N GLU A 250 2.20 -0.52 1.20
CA GLU A 250 2.64 -0.43 2.60
C GLU A 250 2.51 1.01 3.13
N TYR A 251 2.86 2.03 2.35
CA TYR A 251 2.71 3.43 2.74
C TYR A 251 1.23 3.81 2.99
N ILE A 252 0.33 3.51 2.05
CA ILE A 252 -1.09 3.85 2.20
C ILE A 252 -1.69 3.15 3.41
N LEU A 253 -1.43 1.85 3.56
CA LEU A 253 -1.96 1.05 4.66
C LEU A 253 -1.37 1.48 6.00
N TRP A 254 -0.11 1.94 6.04
CA TRP A 254 0.47 2.52 7.25
C TRP A 254 -0.23 3.84 7.63
N LYS A 255 -0.49 4.72 6.64
CA LYS A 255 -1.11 6.03 6.85
C LYS A 255 -2.58 5.92 7.25
N ARG A 256 -3.35 5.09 6.56
CA ARG A 256 -4.81 4.94 6.74
C ARG A 256 -5.22 3.78 7.64
N ARG A 257 -4.31 2.84 7.94
CA ARG A 257 -4.60 1.65 8.76
C ARG A 257 -5.83 0.90 8.20
N TRP A 258 -6.67 0.40 9.10
CA TRP A 258 -7.93 -0.28 8.82
C TRP A 258 -9.05 0.58 8.19
N HIS A 259 -8.78 1.84 7.85
CA HIS A 259 -9.70 2.66 7.07
C HIS A 259 -9.46 2.57 5.55
N ALA A 260 -8.50 1.76 5.11
CA ALA A 260 -8.24 1.48 3.70
C ALA A 260 -8.32 -0.01 3.38
N LYS A 261 -8.67 -0.31 2.13
CA LYS A 261 -8.62 -1.65 1.52
C LYS A 261 -7.90 -1.51 0.18
N GLY A 262 -6.81 -2.26 0.03
CA GLY A 262 -6.02 -2.28 -1.19
C GLY A 262 -6.24 -3.55 -2.00
N PHE A 263 -6.12 -3.41 -3.31
CA PHE A 263 -6.11 -4.53 -4.25
C PHE A 263 -4.94 -4.36 -5.20
N GLY A 264 -4.30 -5.44 -5.61
CA GLY A 264 -3.18 -5.33 -6.51
C GLY A 264 -3.00 -6.50 -7.46
N MET A 265 -2.28 -6.22 -8.54
CA MET A 265 -1.94 -7.20 -9.56
C MET A 265 -0.49 -6.96 -9.96
N THR A 266 0.33 -8.01 -9.95
CA THR A 266 1.73 -7.96 -10.37
C THR A 266 2.11 -9.31 -10.95
N LEU A 267 3.17 -9.34 -11.76
CA LEU A 267 3.71 -10.60 -12.28
C LEU A 267 4.17 -11.50 -11.12
N LYS A 268 3.79 -12.79 -11.19
CA LYS A 268 4.32 -13.79 -10.27
C LYS A 268 5.83 -13.99 -10.47
N GLY A 269 6.49 -14.45 -9.40
CA GLY A 269 7.91 -14.81 -9.41
C GLY A 269 8.75 -13.90 -8.51
N PRO A 270 10.00 -13.58 -8.89
CA PRO A 270 10.91 -12.81 -8.04
C PRO A 270 10.41 -11.41 -7.66
N CYS A 271 9.56 -10.83 -8.52
CA CYS A 271 8.98 -9.49 -8.36
C CYS A 271 7.53 -9.53 -7.86
N ASP A 272 7.11 -10.61 -7.19
CA ASP A 272 5.77 -10.71 -6.60
C ASP A 272 5.64 -9.90 -5.30
N PHE A 273 4.41 -9.71 -4.81
CA PHE A 273 4.13 -9.06 -3.53
C PHE A 273 4.76 -9.84 -2.37
N LYS A 274 5.47 -9.12 -1.49
CA LYS A 274 6.04 -9.66 -0.24
C LYS A 274 5.25 -9.17 0.95
N LEU A 275 4.01 -9.65 1.07
CA LEU A 275 3.08 -9.23 2.13
C LEU A 275 3.57 -9.57 3.54
N GLU A 276 4.45 -10.55 3.65
CA GLU A 276 5.10 -10.94 4.88
C GLU A 276 6.04 -9.87 5.43
N ASP A 277 6.59 -9.04 4.54
CA ASP A 277 7.59 -8.00 4.80
C ASP A 277 6.96 -6.62 5.12
N PHE A 278 5.63 -6.52 5.12
CA PHE A 278 4.92 -5.31 5.54
C PHE A 278 5.00 -5.20 7.07
N TYR A 279 6.04 -4.54 7.57
CA TYR A 279 6.27 -4.40 9.01
C TYR A 279 5.56 -3.15 9.54
N ALA A 280 5.53 -2.09 8.74
CA ALA A 280 4.91 -0.82 9.09
C ALA A 280 3.37 -0.89 9.02
N ALA A 281 2.83 -1.71 8.13
CA ALA A 281 1.41 -1.75 7.82
C ALA A 281 0.79 -3.15 7.94
N PRO A 282 -0.52 -3.27 8.22
CA PRO A 282 -1.22 -4.55 8.22
C PRO A 282 -1.50 -5.03 6.78
N SER A 283 -0.79 -6.05 6.32
CA SER A 283 -0.96 -6.61 4.96
C SER A 283 -2.27 -7.39 4.78
N GLU A 284 -2.99 -7.70 5.85
CA GLU A 284 -4.30 -8.37 5.78
C GLU A 284 -5.36 -7.52 5.10
N LEU A 285 -5.14 -6.20 5.03
CA LEU A 285 -5.99 -5.22 4.34
C LEU A 285 -5.70 -5.13 2.83
N PHE A 286 -4.74 -5.89 2.33
CA PHE A 286 -4.36 -5.95 0.93
C PHE A 286 -4.75 -7.29 0.30
N GLU A 287 -5.23 -7.26 -0.93
CA GLU A 287 -5.66 -8.45 -1.66
C GLU A 287 -5.03 -8.51 -3.06
N PRO A 288 -3.97 -9.33 -3.22
CA PRO A 288 -3.43 -9.66 -4.52
C PRO A 288 -4.42 -10.45 -5.37
N TYR A 289 -4.49 -10.12 -6.66
CA TYR A 289 -5.30 -10.79 -7.67
C TYR A 289 -4.51 -10.85 -8.98
N TYR A 290 -4.36 -12.05 -9.56
CA TYR A 290 -3.44 -12.29 -10.67
C TYR A 290 -4.14 -12.46 -12.03
N GLY A 291 -5.35 -11.90 -12.17
CA GLY A 291 -6.10 -11.92 -13.42
C GLY A 291 -7.00 -13.14 -13.58
N GLU A 292 -7.07 -13.70 -14.78
CA GLU A 292 -7.88 -14.89 -15.08
C GLU A 292 -7.45 -16.08 -14.20
N GLY A 293 -8.41 -16.73 -13.53
CA GLY A 293 -8.13 -17.76 -12.52
C GLY A 293 -7.83 -17.22 -11.11
N GLY A 294 -7.90 -15.91 -10.91
CA GLY A 294 -7.80 -15.27 -9.59
C GLY A 294 -6.42 -15.42 -8.97
N VAL A 295 -6.28 -16.25 -7.93
CA VAL A 295 -4.99 -16.50 -7.26
C VAL A 295 -4.05 -17.30 -8.16
N ASP A 296 -4.58 -18.12 -9.05
CA ASP A 296 -3.78 -19.03 -9.89
C ASP A 296 -3.30 -18.38 -11.19
N GLY A 297 -3.75 -17.16 -11.51
CA GLY A 297 -3.32 -16.41 -12.69
C GLY A 297 -1.84 -16.02 -12.70
N ASP A 298 -1.36 -15.47 -13.81
CA ASP A 298 0.06 -15.07 -14.00
C ASP A 298 0.35 -13.63 -13.57
N GLY A 299 -0.68 -12.78 -13.49
CA GLY A 299 -0.59 -11.36 -13.19
C GLY A 299 -0.03 -10.50 -14.34
N ASP A 300 -0.02 -11.00 -15.58
CA ASP A 300 0.43 -10.23 -16.74
C ASP A 300 -0.63 -9.22 -17.17
N ILE A 301 -0.39 -7.93 -16.88
CA ILE A 301 -1.30 -6.83 -17.24
C ILE A 301 -1.40 -6.61 -18.75
N THR A 302 -0.50 -7.15 -19.57
CA THR A 302 -0.58 -7.00 -21.03
C THR A 302 -1.65 -7.89 -21.66
N ARG A 303 -2.15 -8.89 -20.91
CA ARG A 303 -3.20 -9.81 -21.34
C ARG A 303 -4.59 -9.19 -21.18
N PRO A 304 -5.41 -9.13 -22.26
CA PRO A 304 -6.76 -8.58 -22.21
C PRO A 304 -7.68 -9.27 -21.19
N GLU A 305 -7.51 -10.60 -21.04
CA GLU A 305 -8.30 -11.42 -20.11
C GLU A 305 -8.04 -11.01 -18.66
N ASN A 306 -6.77 -10.76 -18.32
CA ASN A 306 -6.36 -10.34 -16.98
C ASN A 306 -6.85 -8.94 -16.63
N ILE A 307 -6.76 -7.98 -17.57
CA ILE A 307 -7.31 -6.62 -17.39
C ILE A 307 -8.82 -6.70 -17.09
N THR A 308 -9.55 -7.48 -17.88
CA THR A 308 -11.00 -7.65 -17.74
C THR A 308 -11.37 -8.33 -16.41
N ALA A 309 -10.65 -9.39 -16.05
CA ALA A 309 -10.86 -10.11 -14.80
C ALA A 309 -10.60 -9.22 -13.58
N PHE A 310 -9.47 -8.50 -13.57
CA PHE A 310 -9.14 -7.57 -12.49
C PHE A 310 -10.17 -6.43 -12.38
N ARG A 311 -10.59 -5.85 -13.51
CA ARG A 311 -11.66 -4.85 -13.55
C ARG A 311 -12.94 -5.36 -12.89
N ASN A 312 -13.42 -6.53 -13.30
CA ASN A 312 -14.67 -7.09 -12.79
C ASN A 312 -14.58 -7.36 -11.28
N PHE A 313 -13.48 -7.97 -10.84
CA PHE A 313 -13.21 -8.23 -9.42
C PHE A 313 -13.23 -6.94 -8.58
N VAL A 314 -12.62 -5.87 -9.07
CA VAL A 314 -12.60 -4.57 -8.39
C VAL A 314 -13.98 -3.95 -8.30
N LEU A 315 -14.73 -3.94 -9.41
CA LEU A 315 -16.07 -3.37 -9.44
C LEU A 315 -17.03 -4.14 -8.53
N GLU A 316 -16.94 -5.47 -8.49
CA GLU A 316 -17.73 -6.28 -7.55
C GLU A 316 -17.37 -6.00 -6.09
N SER A 317 -16.08 -5.86 -5.79
CA SER A 317 -15.59 -5.63 -4.41
C SER A 317 -15.81 -4.19 -3.90
N THR A 318 -16.08 -3.24 -4.79
CA THR A 318 -16.23 -1.81 -4.48
C THR A 318 -17.65 -1.29 -4.72
N GLU A 319 -18.66 -2.17 -4.71
CA GLU A 319 -20.08 -1.81 -4.94
C GLU A 319 -20.29 -1.06 -6.27
N LYS A 320 -19.55 -1.46 -7.31
CA LYS A 320 -19.51 -0.86 -8.66
C LYS A 320 -19.03 0.58 -8.71
N ARG A 321 -18.41 1.10 -7.65
CA ARG A 321 -17.86 2.46 -7.64
C ARG A 321 -16.48 2.53 -8.29
N GLY A 322 -15.60 1.56 -8.05
CA GLY A 322 -14.19 1.61 -8.47
C GLY A 322 -13.27 2.27 -7.43
N PHE A 323 -11.98 2.36 -7.75
CA PHE A 323 -10.93 2.91 -6.90
C PHE A 323 -10.97 4.43 -6.82
N LEU A 324 -10.53 4.95 -5.67
CA LEU A 324 -10.35 6.38 -5.47
C LEU A 324 -8.89 6.80 -5.70
N SER A 325 -7.94 5.89 -5.49
CA SER A 325 -6.52 6.10 -5.77
C SER A 325 -5.94 4.89 -6.48
N TRP A 326 -5.11 5.13 -7.50
CA TRP A 326 -4.45 4.09 -8.27
C TRP A 326 -2.96 4.41 -8.40
N ILE A 327 -2.10 3.43 -8.13
CA ILE A 327 -0.64 3.58 -8.09
C ILE A 327 0.05 2.46 -8.87
N ASP A 328 1.19 2.78 -9.49
CA ASP A 328 2.01 1.80 -10.22
C ASP A 328 3.52 1.92 -10.02
N GLY A 329 4.16 0.75 -9.85
CA GLY A 329 5.58 0.54 -9.59
C GLY A 329 6.57 0.39 -10.76
N CYS A 330 6.19 0.05 -12.01
CA CYS A 330 7.22 -0.25 -13.04
C CYS A 330 6.77 -0.38 -14.50
N GLY A 331 7.61 0.09 -15.46
CA GLY A 331 7.66 -0.43 -16.83
C GLY A 331 8.48 0.38 -17.86
N PHE A 332 9.54 -0.21 -18.46
CA PHE A 332 10.32 0.39 -19.57
C PHE A 332 9.65 0.21 -20.95
N LEU A 333 8.61 -0.62 -21.02
CA LEU A 333 7.99 -1.05 -22.27
C LEU A 333 6.76 -0.19 -22.58
N LYS A 334 6.68 0.32 -23.80
CA LYS A 334 5.56 1.15 -24.26
C LYS A 334 4.18 0.48 -24.07
N GLN A 335 4.10 -0.83 -24.29
CA GLN A 335 2.85 -1.59 -24.11
C GLN A 335 2.46 -1.65 -22.63
N LEU A 336 3.43 -1.75 -21.73
CA LEU A 336 3.18 -1.77 -20.30
C LEU A 336 2.60 -0.44 -19.84
N LEU A 337 3.19 0.69 -20.25
CA LEU A 337 2.66 2.03 -19.97
C LEU A 337 1.21 2.18 -20.44
N LEU A 338 0.89 1.72 -21.65
CA LEU A 338 -0.48 1.72 -22.17
C LEU A 338 -1.42 0.89 -21.29
N CYS A 339 -1.03 -0.34 -20.93
CA CYS A 339 -1.86 -1.24 -20.14
C CYS A 339 -2.11 -0.73 -18.72
N GLN A 340 -1.15 0.02 -18.16
CA GLN A 340 -1.29 0.70 -16.87
C GLN A 340 -2.36 1.79 -16.93
N PHE A 341 -2.30 2.64 -17.97
CA PHE A 341 -3.28 3.71 -18.16
C PHE A 341 -4.67 3.12 -18.40
N LEU A 342 -4.75 2.11 -19.27
CA LEU A 342 -5.97 1.36 -19.55
C LEU A 342 -6.57 0.74 -18.28
N THR A 343 -5.76 0.08 -17.46
CA THR A 343 -6.23 -0.59 -16.24
C THR A 343 -6.71 0.44 -15.21
N ALA A 344 -6.05 1.59 -15.11
CA ALA A 344 -6.50 2.68 -14.27
C ALA A 344 -7.84 3.25 -14.73
N LEU A 345 -7.99 3.61 -16.00
CA LEU A 345 -9.27 4.08 -16.57
C LEU A 345 -10.39 3.03 -16.44
N SER A 346 -10.03 1.76 -16.39
CA SER A 346 -10.98 0.65 -16.23
C SER A 346 -11.48 0.46 -14.79
N THR A 347 -10.68 0.86 -13.79
CA THR A 347 -10.92 0.55 -12.37
C THR A 347 -11.17 1.77 -11.49
N LEU A 348 -10.79 2.97 -11.93
CA LEU A 348 -11.02 4.22 -11.20
C LEU A 348 -12.48 4.66 -11.27
N ARG A 349 -12.94 5.31 -10.20
CA ARG A 349 -14.23 6.00 -10.14
C ARG A 349 -14.12 7.40 -10.72
N THR A 350 -15.24 7.98 -11.16
CA THR A 350 -15.32 9.42 -11.47
C THR A 350 -14.84 10.26 -10.28
N GLY A 351 -13.97 11.23 -10.53
CA GLY A 351 -13.27 12.02 -9.51
C GLY A 351 -12.07 11.33 -8.87
N GLY A 352 -11.77 10.08 -9.24
CA GLY A 352 -10.60 9.32 -8.76
C GLY A 352 -9.26 9.94 -9.18
N HIS A 353 -8.18 9.51 -8.53
CA HIS A 353 -6.83 10.02 -8.77
C HIS A 353 -5.89 8.88 -9.18
N PHE A 354 -4.91 9.20 -10.01
CA PHE A 354 -4.02 8.24 -10.64
C PHE A 354 -2.58 8.73 -10.56
N VAL A 355 -1.65 7.84 -10.21
CA VAL A 355 -0.22 8.10 -10.33
C VAL A 355 0.47 6.90 -10.97
N CYS A 356 1.27 7.16 -11.99
CA CYS A 356 2.01 6.11 -12.70
C CYS A 356 3.46 6.53 -12.88
N LYS A 357 4.37 5.61 -12.57
CA LYS A 357 5.78 5.78 -12.91
C LYS A 357 5.93 5.72 -14.43
N SER A 358 6.71 6.63 -15.00
CA SER A 358 7.14 6.63 -16.39
C SER A 358 8.64 6.94 -16.50
N PHE A 359 9.16 6.83 -17.70
CA PHE A 359 10.56 7.12 -18.01
C PHE A 359 10.67 8.29 -18.98
N ASP A 360 11.52 8.17 -20.00
CA ASP A 360 11.64 9.15 -21.06
C ASP A 360 10.32 9.22 -21.87
N LEU A 361 9.86 10.45 -22.13
CA LEU A 361 8.62 10.75 -22.87
C LEU A 361 8.96 11.51 -24.16
N PHE A 362 9.91 11.01 -24.93
CA PHE A 362 10.34 11.62 -26.20
C PHE A 362 9.52 11.13 -27.39
N THR A 363 9.00 9.90 -27.34
CA THR A 363 8.32 9.30 -28.48
C THR A 363 6.88 9.82 -28.62
N PRO A 364 6.38 10.02 -29.86
CA PRO A 364 4.98 10.36 -30.13
C PRO A 364 3.99 9.40 -29.48
N PHE A 365 4.32 8.10 -29.44
CA PHE A 365 3.52 7.10 -28.72
C PHE A 365 3.32 7.46 -27.24
N SER A 366 4.40 7.77 -26.53
CA SER A 366 4.34 8.00 -25.08
C SER A 366 3.65 9.33 -24.76
N VAL A 367 3.93 10.37 -25.55
CA VAL A 367 3.26 11.67 -25.40
C VAL A 367 1.79 11.58 -25.78
N GLY A 368 1.45 10.83 -26.82
CA GLY A 368 0.04 10.56 -27.18
C GLY A 368 -0.72 9.87 -26.06
N LEU A 369 -0.11 8.94 -25.32
CA LEU A 369 -0.73 8.35 -24.13
C LEU A 369 -0.95 9.37 -23.01
N VAL A 370 0.01 10.28 -22.79
CA VAL A 370 -0.13 11.37 -21.81
C VAL A 370 -1.24 12.33 -22.24
N TYR A 371 -1.36 12.62 -23.53
CA TYR A 371 -2.44 13.44 -24.10
C TYR A 371 -3.82 12.81 -23.86
N LEU A 372 -3.96 11.50 -24.04
CA LEU A 372 -5.21 10.81 -23.70
C LEU A 372 -5.58 10.93 -22.22
N LEU A 373 -4.60 10.91 -21.31
CA LEU A 373 -4.86 11.17 -19.88
C LEU A 373 -5.22 12.64 -19.62
N TYR A 374 -4.57 13.58 -20.29
CA TYR A 374 -4.89 15.01 -20.24
C TYR A 374 -6.36 15.29 -20.63
N LEU A 375 -6.88 14.58 -21.64
CA LEU A 375 -8.29 14.64 -22.01
C LEU A 375 -9.21 14.05 -20.93
N CYS A 376 -8.80 12.94 -20.30
CA CYS A 376 -9.63 12.18 -19.36
C CYS A 376 -9.66 12.71 -17.91
N PHE A 377 -8.72 13.55 -17.50
CA PHE A 377 -8.62 14.03 -16.12
C PHE A 377 -8.79 15.55 -16.03
N ASP A 378 -9.22 16.04 -14.86
CA ASP A 378 -9.36 17.48 -14.60
C ASP A 378 -8.01 18.17 -14.64
N ARG A 379 -6.98 17.56 -14.02
CA ARG A 379 -5.60 18.06 -14.02
C ARG A 379 -4.59 16.93 -14.15
N ILE A 380 -3.49 17.18 -14.86
CA ILE A 380 -2.35 16.28 -15.00
C ILE A 380 -1.04 17.02 -14.75
N CYS A 381 -0.03 16.32 -14.25
CA CYS A 381 1.30 16.82 -13.94
C CYS A 381 2.36 15.76 -14.27
N LEU A 382 3.52 16.21 -14.76
CA LEU A 382 4.74 15.40 -14.82
C LEU A 382 5.65 15.80 -13.66
N PHE A 383 5.85 14.89 -12.72
CA PHE A 383 6.55 15.18 -11.47
C PHE A 383 7.69 14.20 -11.23
N LYS A 384 8.88 14.71 -10.91
CA LYS A 384 10.01 13.89 -10.47
C LYS A 384 10.27 14.17 -8.98
N PRO A 385 9.84 13.29 -8.06
CA PRO A 385 10.08 13.50 -6.64
C PRO A 385 11.58 13.41 -6.33
N VAL A 386 12.04 14.12 -5.30
CA VAL A 386 13.46 14.07 -4.83
C VAL A 386 13.88 12.67 -4.35
N THR A 387 12.91 11.83 -3.98
CA THR A 387 13.10 10.41 -3.68
C THR A 387 13.34 9.53 -4.91
N SER A 388 13.12 10.07 -6.12
CA SER A 388 13.60 9.50 -7.38
C SER A 388 15.01 10.01 -7.67
N ARG A 389 15.91 9.11 -8.06
CA ARG A 389 17.32 9.49 -8.24
C ARG A 389 17.47 10.52 -9.37
N PRO A 390 18.26 11.57 -9.18
CA PRO A 390 18.26 12.71 -10.11
C PRO A 390 18.87 12.37 -11.48
N ALA A 391 19.83 11.44 -11.55
CA ALA A 391 20.49 11.02 -12.78
C ALA A 391 19.72 10.00 -13.65
N ASN A 392 18.53 9.56 -13.23
CA ASN A 392 17.73 8.60 -14.01
C ASN A 392 16.54 9.26 -14.71
N SER A 393 16.00 8.55 -15.69
CA SER A 393 14.81 8.96 -16.45
C SER A 393 13.48 8.80 -15.72
N GLU A 394 13.48 8.27 -14.50
CA GLU A 394 12.24 8.04 -13.77
C GLU A 394 11.55 9.36 -13.41
N ARG A 395 10.27 9.44 -13.78
CA ARG A 395 9.33 10.50 -13.37
C ARG A 395 7.96 9.87 -13.14
N TYR A 396 7.01 10.66 -12.66
CA TYR A 396 5.65 10.22 -12.36
C TYR A 396 4.64 11.10 -13.09
N ILE A 397 3.68 10.45 -13.73
CA ILE A 397 2.50 11.10 -14.28
C ILE A 397 1.44 11.09 -13.19
N VAL A 398 1.02 12.26 -12.74
CA VAL A 398 0.05 12.44 -11.66
C VAL A 398 -1.21 13.07 -12.22
N CYS A 399 -2.33 12.35 -12.13
CA CYS A 399 -3.62 12.80 -12.63
C CYS A 399 -4.64 12.93 -11.51
N ARG A 400 -5.37 14.04 -11.50
CA ARG A 400 -6.38 14.39 -10.50
C ARG A 400 -7.74 14.53 -11.16
N GLY A 401 -8.72 13.81 -10.61
CA GLY A 401 -10.14 13.92 -10.97
C GLY A 401 -10.45 13.29 -12.32
N LEU A 402 -10.73 11.98 -12.35
CA LEU A 402 -11.20 11.34 -13.58
C LEU A 402 -12.55 11.94 -14.02
N LYS A 403 -12.61 12.48 -15.24
CA LYS A 403 -13.83 13.05 -15.83
C LYS A 403 -14.83 11.94 -16.18
N PRO A 404 -16.15 12.22 -16.15
CA PRO A 404 -17.14 11.31 -16.71
C PRO A 404 -16.97 11.19 -18.23
N GLY A 405 -17.35 10.06 -18.82
CA GLY A 405 -17.32 9.85 -20.28
C GLY A 405 -16.00 9.31 -20.84
N SER A 406 -15.03 8.93 -20.00
CA SER A 406 -13.74 8.35 -20.42
C SER A 406 -13.84 6.91 -20.98
N ASP A 407 -15.05 6.36 -21.16
CA ASP A 407 -15.27 5.00 -21.66
C ASP A 407 -14.76 4.83 -23.11
N ALA A 408 -14.94 5.82 -23.97
CA ALA A 408 -14.48 5.76 -25.37
C ALA A 408 -12.95 5.61 -25.45
N VAL A 409 -12.23 6.42 -24.66
CA VAL A 409 -10.76 6.34 -24.54
C VAL A 409 -10.31 5.01 -23.95
N ARG A 410 -11.02 4.48 -22.94
CA ARG A 410 -10.75 3.15 -22.38
C ARG A 410 -10.85 2.06 -23.47
N GLU A 411 -11.96 2.01 -24.21
CA GLU A 411 -12.16 1.02 -25.27
C GLU A 411 -11.13 1.17 -26.40
N TYR A 412 -10.76 2.41 -26.73
CA TYR A 412 -9.69 2.68 -27.68
C TYR A 412 -8.35 2.11 -27.21
N MET A 413 -7.91 2.42 -25.99
CA MET A 413 -6.67 1.86 -25.41
C MET A 413 -6.71 0.33 -25.36
N PHE A 414 -7.86 -0.27 -25.04
CA PHE A 414 -8.04 -1.73 -25.05
C PHE A 414 -7.80 -2.32 -26.44
N ARG A 415 -8.34 -1.70 -27.48
CA ARG A 415 -8.09 -2.10 -28.89
C ARG A 415 -6.63 -1.93 -29.30
N VAL A 416 -5.97 -0.84 -28.88
CA VAL A 416 -4.55 -0.64 -29.17
C VAL A 416 -3.72 -1.75 -28.51
N ASN A 417 -4.02 -2.15 -27.26
CA ASN A 417 -3.35 -3.27 -26.62
C ASN A 417 -3.54 -4.59 -27.39
N LEU A 418 -4.77 -4.89 -27.83
CA LEU A 418 -5.04 -6.05 -28.68
C LEU A 418 -4.18 -6.03 -29.95
N LYS A 419 -4.04 -4.86 -30.58
CA LYS A 419 -3.22 -4.70 -31.78
C LYS A 419 -1.73 -4.90 -31.48
N LEU A 420 -1.21 -4.34 -30.39
CA LEU A 420 0.18 -4.55 -29.95
C LEU A 420 0.48 -6.03 -29.70
N ASN A 421 -0.44 -6.76 -29.07
CA ASN A 421 -0.31 -8.20 -28.85
C ASN A 421 -0.24 -8.99 -30.18
N GLN A 422 -1.05 -8.63 -31.18
CA GLN A 422 -0.98 -9.23 -32.51
C GLN A 422 0.35 -8.95 -33.23
N LEU A 423 0.94 -7.77 -33.01
CA LEU A 423 2.15 -7.31 -33.69
C LEU A 423 3.46 -7.68 -32.98
N ARG A 424 3.41 -8.33 -31.81
CA ARG A 424 4.55 -8.55 -30.90
C ARG A 424 5.81 -9.12 -31.58
N ASN A 425 5.64 -10.03 -32.54
CA ASN A 425 6.73 -10.70 -33.26
C ASN A 425 6.85 -10.28 -34.74
N THR A 426 6.35 -9.09 -35.09
CA THR A 426 6.36 -8.57 -36.47
C THR A 426 7.27 -7.36 -36.61
N GLU A 427 7.63 -7.00 -37.85
CA GLU A 427 8.38 -5.76 -38.14
C GLU A 427 7.50 -4.50 -38.09
N THR A 428 6.19 -4.66 -37.97
CA THR A 428 5.22 -3.56 -37.83
C THR A 428 4.92 -3.33 -36.35
N ASP A 429 4.61 -2.10 -36.01
CA ASP A 429 4.28 -1.70 -34.65
C ASP A 429 3.31 -0.51 -34.64
N VAL A 430 2.62 -0.27 -33.50
CA VAL A 430 1.84 0.96 -33.31
C VAL A 430 2.81 2.09 -32.95
N THR A 431 2.99 3.05 -33.83
CA THR A 431 3.93 4.17 -33.65
C THR A 431 3.30 5.35 -32.93
N ASP A 432 2.01 5.58 -33.17
CA ASP A 432 1.28 6.73 -32.64
C ASP A 432 -0.11 6.28 -32.20
N VAL A 433 -0.53 6.75 -31.02
CA VAL A 433 -1.88 6.55 -30.48
C VAL A 433 -2.75 7.79 -30.63
N VAL A 434 -2.13 8.94 -30.94
CA VAL A 434 -2.76 10.20 -31.27
C VAL A 434 -1.92 10.80 -32.40
N PRO A 435 -2.53 11.25 -33.51
CA PRO A 435 -1.80 11.93 -34.58
C PRO A 435 -1.02 13.14 -34.08
N LEU A 436 0.23 13.28 -34.54
CA LEU A 436 1.11 14.37 -34.11
C LEU A 436 0.54 15.76 -34.41
N SER A 437 -0.24 15.91 -35.50
CA SER A 437 -0.93 17.16 -35.83
C SER A 437 -1.86 17.61 -34.71
N ILE A 438 -2.66 16.69 -34.15
CA ILE A 438 -3.62 16.99 -33.06
C ILE A 438 -2.87 17.44 -31.81
N ILE A 439 -1.77 16.76 -31.47
CA ILE A 439 -0.96 17.13 -30.29
C ILE A 439 -0.33 18.52 -30.46
N LYS A 440 0.15 18.84 -31.68
CA LYS A 440 0.79 20.14 -31.97
C LYS A 440 -0.20 21.29 -32.12
N GLU A 441 -1.45 21.01 -32.47
CA GLU A 441 -2.54 21.99 -32.50
C GLU A 441 -2.90 22.50 -31.09
N ASP A 442 -2.82 21.64 -30.06
CA ASP A 442 -2.87 22.06 -28.65
C ASP A 442 -1.50 22.64 -28.23
N THR A 443 -1.32 23.93 -28.50
CA THR A 443 -0.05 24.62 -28.23
C THR A 443 0.32 24.64 -26.75
N ASP A 444 -0.67 24.70 -25.87
CA ASP A 444 -0.50 24.77 -24.42
C ASP A 444 0.04 23.44 -23.88
N PHE A 445 -0.57 22.33 -24.31
CA PHE A 445 -0.08 20.99 -24.01
C PHE A 445 1.31 20.75 -24.61
N TYR A 446 1.50 21.08 -25.89
CA TYR A 446 2.75 20.83 -26.60
C TYR A 446 3.94 21.58 -25.96
N GLN A 447 3.78 22.87 -25.68
CA GLN A 447 4.84 23.68 -25.07
C GLN A 447 5.19 23.21 -23.67
N PHE A 448 4.20 22.82 -22.86
CA PHE A 448 4.44 22.26 -21.54
C PHE A 448 5.23 20.93 -21.64
N MET A 449 4.85 20.05 -22.57
CA MET A 449 5.51 18.76 -22.76
C MET A 449 6.98 18.93 -23.15
N VAL A 450 7.27 19.82 -24.12
CA VAL A 450 8.65 20.17 -24.53
C VAL A 450 9.43 20.71 -23.33
N SER A 451 8.89 21.72 -22.65
CA SER A 451 9.55 22.36 -21.50
C SER A 451 9.85 21.36 -20.37
N SER A 452 8.91 20.44 -20.10
CA SER A 452 9.07 19.39 -19.09
C SER A 452 10.16 18.38 -19.46
N ASN A 453 10.24 17.98 -20.73
CA ASN A 453 11.29 17.10 -21.22
C ASN A 453 12.66 17.75 -21.16
N GLU A 454 12.80 18.98 -21.66
CA GLU A 454 14.07 19.70 -21.70
C GLU A 454 14.59 20.04 -20.30
N SER A 455 13.70 20.50 -19.40
CA SER A 455 14.04 20.75 -17.99
C SER A 455 14.56 19.49 -17.32
N LEU A 456 13.89 18.34 -17.53
CA LEU A 456 14.39 17.09 -16.96
C LEU A 456 15.72 16.64 -17.59
N CYS A 457 15.90 16.79 -18.91
CA CYS A 457 17.16 16.49 -19.58
C CYS A 457 18.31 17.32 -18.98
N ALA A 458 18.11 18.62 -18.79
CA ALA A 458 19.12 19.51 -18.21
C ALA A 458 19.54 19.06 -16.80
N VAL A 459 18.57 18.73 -15.93
CA VAL A 459 18.84 18.22 -14.58
C VAL A 459 19.57 16.87 -14.62
N GLN A 460 19.15 15.96 -15.51
CA GLN A 460 19.80 14.65 -15.66
C GLN A 460 21.24 14.79 -16.16
N ILE A 461 21.50 15.66 -17.14
CA ILE A 461 22.84 15.90 -17.69
C ILE A 461 23.78 16.40 -16.59
N LYS A 462 23.36 17.41 -15.80
CA LYS A 462 24.14 17.91 -14.65
C LYS A 462 24.37 16.80 -13.61
N SER A 463 23.33 16.02 -13.29
CA SER A 463 23.43 14.92 -12.33
C SER A 463 24.36 13.79 -12.78
N LEU A 464 24.34 13.45 -14.07
CA LEU A 464 25.26 12.46 -14.67
C LEU A 464 26.70 12.99 -14.64
N ALA A 465 26.92 14.26 -14.99
CA ALA A 465 28.22 14.91 -14.87
C ALA A 465 28.73 14.95 -13.41
N LYS A 466 27.84 15.20 -12.44
CA LYS A 466 28.13 15.13 -11.00
C LYS A 466 28.57 13.73 -10.60
N ILE A 467 27.85 12.68 -11.00
CA ILE A 467 28.27 11.29 -10.71
C ILE A 467 29.64 11.00 -11.32
N HIS A 468 29.88 11.41 -12.57
CA HIS A 468 31.17 11.26 -13.22
C HIS A 468 32.29 11.92 -12.40
N ALA A 469 32.10 13.16 -11.95
CA ALA A 469 33.06 13.85 -11.08
C ALA A 469 33.33 13.09 -9.77
N TYR A 470 32.30 12.48 -9.16
CA TYR A 470 32.45 11.69 -7.93
C TYR A 470 33.09 10.31 -8.13
N VAL A 471 33.07 9.78 -9.35
CA VAL A 471 33.87 8.60 -9.73
C VAL A 471 35.33 9.01 -9.87
N VAL A 472 35.58 10.14 -10.55
CA VAL A 472 36.90 10.69 -10.86
C VAL A 472 37.63 11.19 -9.60
N ASP A 473 36.90 11.75 -8.64
CA ASP A 473 37.38 12.22 -7.35
C ASP A 473 36.58 11.56 -6.20
N PRO A 474 37.14 10.52 -5.56
CA PRO A 474 36.51 9.85 -4.44
C PRO A 474 36.39 10.67 -3.15
N THR A 475 37.04 11.83 -3.06
CA THR A 475 37.01 12.70 -1.86
C THR A 475 35.76 13.57 -1.80
N LEU A 476 35.05 13.73 -2.93
CA LEU A 476 33.80 14.46 -2.99
C LEU A 476 32.69 13.77 -2.19
N SER A 477 31.96 14.58 -1.41
CA SER A 477 30.84 14.14 -0.59
C SER A 477 29.77 15.23 -0.53
N GLU A 478 28.52 14.83 -0.27
CA GLU A 478 27.40 15.74 -0.08
C GLU A 478 27.09 15.87 1.43
N PRO A 479 27.55 16.94 2.11
CA PRO A 479 27.56 17.00 3.58
C PRO A 479 26.15 17.10 4.19
N ARG A 480 25.16 17.60 3.44
CA ARG A 480 23.79 17.88 3.93
C ARG A 480 22.84 16.69 3.91
N GLN A 481 23.28 15.49 3.48
CA GLN A 481 22.41 14.32 3.33
C GLN A 481 21.62 13.97 4.61
N ALA A 482 22.27 14.06 5.78
CA ALA A 482 21.65 13.73 7.05
C ALA A 482 20.58 14.76 7.47
N ASP A 483 20.86 16.05 7.25
CA ASP A 483 19.95 17.15 7.58
C ASP A 483 18.72 17.14 6.66
N ILE A 484 18.93 16.99 5.34
CA ILE A 484 17.85 16.88 4.35
C ILE A 484 16.94 15.71 4.66
N ARG A 485 17.51 14.55 5.00
CA ARG A 485 16.73 13.37 5.43
C ARG A 485 15.80 13.72 6.59
N LYS A 486 16.31 14.40 7.62
CA LYS A 486 15.53 14.77 8.81
C LYS A 486 14.42 15.76 8.46
N GLU A 487 14.71 16.73 7.60
CA GLU A 487 13.74 17.70 7.10
C GLU A 487 12.62 17.03 6.29
N CYS A 488 12.96 16.19 5.31
CA CYS A 488 12.00 15.43 4.50
C CYS A 488 11.10 14.53 5.36
N LEU A 489 11.68 13.75 6.27
CA LEU A 489 10.90 12.86 7.15
C LEU A 489 9.93 13.64 8.04
N LYS A 490 10.38 14.77 8.59
CA LYS A 490 9.53 15.66 9.39
C LYS A 490 8.40 16.26 8.54
N LEU A 491 8.71 16.71 7.33
CA LEU A 491 7.76 17.35 6.41
C LEU A 491 6.65 16.37 5.99
N TRP A 492 7.02 15.15 5.62
CA TRP A 492 6.09 14.12 5.17
C TRP A 492 5.38 13.39 6.33
N GLY A 493 5.74 13.70 7.58
CA GLY A 493 5.17 13.11 8.79
C GLY A 493 5.55 11.63 8.97
N VAL A 494 6.72 11.22 8.46
CA VAL A 494 7.25 9.85 8.61
C VAL A 494 8.18 9.81 9.82
N PRO A 495 8.02 8.85 10.76
CA PRO A 495 8.86 8.78 11.95
C PRO A 495 10.30 8.39 11.58
N ASP A 496 11.27 9.11 12.16
CA ASP A 496 12.69 8.79 12.03
C ASP A 496 13.07 7.62 12.94
N LYS A 497 12.71 6.41 12.51
CA LYS A 497 13.02 5.14 13.18
C LYS A 497 13.55 4.14 12.17
N ALA A 498 14.34 3.20 12.66
CA ALA A 498 14.73 2.04 11.86
C ALA A 498 13.50 1.17 11.57
N ARG A 499 13.50 0.49 10.42
CA ARG A 499 12.56 -0.60 10.14
C ARG A 499 12.83 -1.74 11.12
N VAL A 500 11.81 -2.11 11.90
CA VAL A 500 11.92 -3.18 12.90
C VAL A 500 10.78 -4.17 12.66
N ALA A 501 11.13 -5.45 12.61
CA ALA A 501 10.14 -6.52 12.55
C ALA A 501 9.26 -6.50 13.81
N PRO A 502 7.94 -6.67 13.71
CA PRO A 502 7.06 -6.66 14.87
C PRO A 502 7.47 -7.74 15.87
N ALA A 503 7.67 -7.38 17.14
CA ALA A 503 8.04 -8.32 18.18
C ALA A 503 6.91 -9.33 18.44
N SER A 504 7.28 -10.59 18.69
CA SER A 504 6.34 -11.59 19.18
C SER A 504 6.00 -11.31 20.63
N SER A 505 4.77 -10.88 20.88
CA SER A 505 4.22 -10.72 22.23
C SER A 505 3.42 -11.95 22.63
N ASP A 506 3.45 -12.36 23.89
CA ASP A 506 2.52 -13.37 24.37
C ASP A 506 1.07 -12.82 24.37
N PRO A 507 0.05 -13.65 24.07
CA PRO A 507 -1.33 -13.18 23.97
C PRO A 507 -1.85 -12.54 25.27
N LYS A 508 -1.37 -13.00 26.43
CA LYS A 508 -1.82 -12.51 27.73
C LYS A 508 -1.31 -11.08 27.95
N SER A 509 -0.01 -10.83 27.85
CA SER A 509 0.57 -9.50 28.00
C SER A 509 0.01 -8.53 26.97
N LYS A 510 -0.16 -8.96 25.72
CA LYS A 510 -0.76 -8.10 24.69
C LYS A 510 -2.21 -7.73 25.01
N PHE A 511 -3.00 -8.65 25.56
CA PHE A 511 -4.34 -8.32 26.05
C PHE A 511 -4.32 -7.26 27.15
N TYR A 512 -3.44 -7.39 28.15
CA TYR A 512 -3.30 -6.38 29.22
C TYR A 512 -2.85 -5.02 28.69
N GLU A 513 -1.96 -4.99 27.70
CA GLU A 513 -1.51 -3.79 27.00
C GLU A 513 -2.69 -3.09 26.28
N LEU A 514 -3.45 -3.83 25.48
CA LEU A 514 -4.59 -3.28 24.72
C LEU A 514 -5.71 -2.79 25.63
N VAL A 515 -5.96 -3.50 26.73
CA VAL A 515 -6.97 -3.14 27.72
C VAL A 515 -6.44 -2.07 28.67
N LYS A 516 -5.15 -1.70 28.63
CA LYS A 516 -4.48 -0.72 29.52
C LYS A 516 -4.66 -1.04 31.00
N ASN A 517 -4.65 -2.32 31.38
CA ASN A 517 -4.99 -2.81 32.72
C ASN A 517 -6.35 -2.33 33.27
N SER A 518 -7.27 -1.91 32.40
CA SER A 518 -8.66 -1.64 32.79
C SER A 518 -9.31 -2.90 33.34
N ASP A 519 -10.33 -2.71 34.18
CA ASP A 519 -11.04 -3.73 34.95
C ASP A 519 -11.31 -5.04 34.17
N VAL A 520 -10.40 -6.02 34.30
CA VAL A 520 -10.47 -7.32 33.61
C VAL A 520 -11.69 -8.11 34.08
N GLU A 521 -12.19 -7.82 35.28
CA GLU A 521 -13.41 -8.41 35.84
C GLU A 521 -14.63 -8.12 34.95
N SER A 522 -14.65 -6.97 34.27
CA SER A 522 -15.71 -6.62 33.33
C SER A 522 -15.84 -7.58 32.15
N PHE A 523 -14.78 -8.33 31.80
CA PHE A 523 -14.83 -9.33 30.74
C PHE A 523 -15.43 -10.66 31.23
N GLN A 524 -15.35 -10.92 32.53
CA GLN A 524 -15.71 -12.19 33.20
C GLN A 524 -17.14 -12.20 33.75
N CYS A 525 -17.98 -11.25 33.33
CA CYS A 525 -19.37 -11.17 33.79
C CYS A 525 -20.20 -12.40 33.38
N LYS A 526 -20.94 -12.95 34.34
CA LYS A 526 -21.92 -14.02 34.11
C LYS A 526 -23.10 -13.50 33.30
N LEU A 527 -23.51 -14.28 32.31
CA LEU A 527 -24.66 -14.00 31.46
C LEU A 527 -25.95 -14.10 32.26
N THR A 528 -26.80 -13.07 32.22
CA THR A 528 -28.09 -13.10 32.93
C THR A 528 -29.13 -13.81 32.06
N PRO A 529 -29.74 -14.93 32.51
CA PRO A 529 -30.78 -15.59 31.72
C PRO A 529 -32.06 -14.74 31.70
N LEU A 530 -32.72 -14.69 30.53
CA LEU A 530 -34.04 -14.10 30.41
C LEU A 530 -35.12 -15.12 30.79
N ASN A 531 -35.84 -14.84 31.88
CA ASN A 531 -36.95 -15.62 32.39
C ASN A 531 -38.01 -14.67 32.97
N SER A 532 -39.13 -15.20 33.45
CA SER A 532 -40.25 -14.38 33.96
C SER A 532 -39.85 -13.40 35.07
N SER A 533 -38.83 -13.72 35.89
CA SER A 533 -38.34 -12.83 36.96
C SER A 533 -37.43 -11.70 36.46
N THR A 534 -36.71 -11.92 35.37
CA THR A 534 -35.77 -10.93 34.81
C THR A 534 -36.38 -10.08 33.71
N LEU A 535 -37.51 -10.51 33.14
CA LEU A 535 -38.23 -9.80 32.08
C LEU A 535 -38.61 -8.37 32.48
N GLU A 536 -38.99 -8.15 33.74
CA GLU A 536 -39.31 -6.81 34.26
C GLU A 536 -38.14 -5.81 34.20
N LYS A 537 -36.90 -6.28 34.12
CA LYS A 537 -35.73 -5.40 33.98
C LYS A 537 -35.64 -4.77 32.59
N LEU A 538 -36.39 -5.28 31.61
CA LEU A 538 -36.43 -4.79 30.23
C LEU A 538 -37.54 -3.75 29.98
N ARG A 539 -38.12 -3.13 31.03
CA ARG A 539 -39.21 -2.13 30.87
C ARG A 539 -38.89 -1.00 29.88
N HIS A 540 -37.63 -0.55 29.81
CA HIS A 540 -37.19 0.47 28.86
C HIS A 540 -36.78 -0.17 27.52
N ILE A 541 -37.77 -0.56 26.70
CA ILE A 541 -37.56 -1.30 25.45
C ILE A 541 -36.58 -0.60 24.49
N LEU A 542 -36.73 0.72 24.33
CA LEU A 542 -35.97 1.53 23.39
C LEU A 542 -34.47 1.59 23.68
N ASP A 543 -34.07 1.33 24.93
CA ASP A 543 -32.67 1.32 25.38
C ASP A 543 -31.92 0.07 24.90
N HIS A 544 -32.64 -0.94 24.42
CA HIS A 544 -32.10 -2.25 24.14
C HIS A 544 -32.02 -2.57 22.65
N ARG A 545 -31.04 -3.39 22.30
CA ARG A 545 -30.88 -4.03 20.99
C ARG A 545 -30.82 -5.53 21.17
N CYS A 546 -31.11 -6.27 20.11
CA CYS A 546 -31.05 -7.72 20.15
C CYS A 546 -30.27 -8.33 18.98
N ILE A 547 -29.60 -9.45 19.27
CA ILE A 547 -28.78 -10.21 18.32
C ILE A 547 -29.10 -11.69 18.47
N VAL A 548 -29.31 -12.38 17.36
CA VAL A 548 -29.52 -13.84 17.35
C VAL A 548 -28.21 -14.56 17.69
N GLY A 549 -28.21 -15.36 18.75
CA GLY A 549 -27.09 -16.21 19.15
C GLY A 549 -27.02 -17.49 18.32
N GLY A 550 -25.80 -17.94 18.00
CA GLY A 550 -25.54 -19.17 17.26
C GLY A 550 -24.47 -20.06 17.89
N GLY A 551 -23.87 -19.62 19.00
CA GLY A 551 -22.84 -20.35 19.72
C GLY A 551 -22.56 -19.70 21.08
N GLU A 552 -21.46 -20.11 21.71
CA GLU A 552 -20.97 -19.45 22.91
C GLU A 552 -20.19 -18.18 22.53
N GLN A 553 -20.44 -17.10 23.26
CA GLN A 553 -19.69 -15.86 23.12
C GLN A 553 -18.28 -16.02 23.71
N ILE A 554 -17.28 -15.68 22.91
CA ILE A 554 -15.85 -15.73 23.27
C ILE A 554 -15.16 -14.42 22.87
N PHE A 555 -13.96 -14.20 23.41
CA PHE A 555 -13.08 -13.11 22.99
C PHE A 555 -12.05 -13.62 22.00
N LEU A 556 -11.82 -12.85 20.93
CA LEU A 556 -10.83 -13.14 19.90
C LEU A 556 -9.78 -12.04 19.89
N LEU A 557 -8.51 -12.43 19.98
CA LEU A 557 -7.34 -11.56 19.92
C LEU A 557 -6.48 -11.94 18.71
N SER A 558 -6.17 -10.97 17.85
CA SER A 558 -5.20 -11.15 16.76
C SER A 558 -3.87 -10.45 17.07
N LEU A 559 -2.78 -11.20 16.89
CA LEU A 559 -1.40 -10.70 16.91
C LEU A 559 -0.87 -10.44 15.48
N GLY A 560 -1.73 -10.53 14.47
CA GLY A 560 -1.39 -10.36 13.05
C GLY A 560 -1.40 -11.67 12.28
N LYS A 561 -1.68 -11.58 10.98
CA LYS A 561 -1.75 -12.69 10.03
C LYS A 561 -2.66 -13.80 10.59
N SER A 562 -2.16 -15.03 10.63
CA SER A 562 -2.86 -16.22 11.17
C SER A 562 -2.69 -16.43 12.68
N GLN A 563 -2.05 -15.50 13.41
CA GLN A 563 -1.86 -15.62 14.86
C GLN A 563 -3.10 -15.12 15.60
N ILE A 564 -4.14 -15.94 15.61
CA ILE A 564 -5.44 -15.67 16.21
C ILE A 564 -5.62 -16.55 17.46
N TYR A 565 -6.01 -15.93 18.56
CA TYR A 565 -6.22 -16.58 19.84
C TYR A 565 -7.62 -16.31 20.37
N THR A 566 -8.20 -17.28 21.07
CA THR A 566 -9.51 -17.17 21.69
C THR A 566 -9.45 -17.40 23.20
N TRP A 567 -10.36 -16.74 23.92
CA TRP A 567 -10.57 -16.91 25.35
C TRP A 567 -12.07 -16.94 25.66
N ASP A 568 -12.50 -17.91 26.46
CA ASP A 568 -13.91 -18.16 26.83
C ASP A 568 -14.38 -17.38 28.07
N ALA A 569 -13.64 -16.33 28.47
CA ALA A 569 -13.92 -15.52 29.64
C ALA A 569 -13.88 -16.28 31.00
N LYS A 570 -13.36 -17.52 31.03
CA LYS A 570 -13.27 -18.33 32.26
C LYS A 570 -11.93 -18.18 32.99
N ILE A 571 -11.93 -18.58 34.27
CA ILE A 571 -10.76 -18.63 35.16
C ILE A 571 -10.22 -20.07 35.21
N PRO A 572 -8.89 -20.28 35.09
CA PRO A 572 -7.85 -19.28 34.84
C PRO A 572 -7.88 -18.76 33.40
N GLN A 573 -7.49 -17.48 33.21
CA GLN A 573 -7.42 -16.86 31.88
C GLN A 573 -6.44 -17.64 30.98
N ARG A 574 -6.98 -18.34 29.98
CA ARG A 574 -6.21 -19.18 29.04
C ARG A 574 -6.56 -18.85 27.60
N TRP A 575 -5.64 -18.18 26.92
CA TRP A 575 -5.69 -17.96 25.48
C TRP A 575 -5.31 -19.23 24.73
N ARG A 576 -6.16 -19.67 23.79
CA ARG A 576 -5.91 -20.83 22.94
C ARG A 576 -5.78 -20.38 21.50
N LYS A 577 -4.79 -20.90 20.78
CA LYS A 577 -4.64 -20.60 19.35
C LYS A 577 -5.80 -21.22 18.58
N LEU A 578 -6.36 -20.47 17.63
CA LEU A 578 -7.42 -20.95 16.76
C LEU A 578 -6.80 -21.79 15.63
N GLU A 579 -6.69 -23.10 15.86
CA GLU A 579 -6.14 -24.06 14.89
C GLU A 579 -7.16 -24.44 13.82
N ASN A 580 -6.68 -24.87 12.64
CA ASN A 580 -7.49 -25.33 11.50
C ASN A 580 -8.54 -24.30 11.01
N PHE A 581 -8.26 -23.02 11.18
CA PHE A 581 -9.12 -21.91 10.76
C PHE A 581 -8.29 -20.95 9.90
N LYS A 582 -8.60 -20.88 8.60
CA LYS A 582 -7.92 -20.01 7.63
C LYS A 582 -8.49 -18.60 7.70
N LEU A 583 -8.12 -17.85 8.72
CA LEU A 583 -8.49 -16.45 8.89
C LEU A 583 -7.24 -15.62 9.14
N GLU A 584 -7.22 -14.42 8.55
CA GLU A 584 -6.16 -13.45 8.75
C GLU A 584 -6.76 -12.16 9.28
N LEU A 585 -6.19 -11.62 10.34
CA LEU A 585 -6.63 -10.36 10.93
C LEU A 585 -5.44 -9.49 11.31
N PRO A 586 -5.51 -8.16 11.10
CA PRO A 586 -4.50 -7.23 11.56
C PRO A 586 -4.14 -7.41 13.04
N ARG A 587 -2.87 -7.19 13.37
CA ARG A 587 -2.41 -7.13 14.76
C ARG A 587 -3.18 -6.10 15.57
N GLU A 588 -3.21 -6.28 16.89
CA GLU A 588 -3.87 -5.38 17.84
C GLU A 588 -5.38 -5.29 17.61
N THR A 589 -5.99 -6.44 17.29
CA THR A 589 -7.43 -6.57 17.10
C THR A 589 -8.02 -7.40 18.22
N LEU A 590 -8.97 -6.86 18.96
CA LEU A 590 -9.71 -7.51 20.04
C LEU A 590 -11.22 -7.40 19.78
N LEU A 591 -11.89 -8.54 19.63
CA LEU A 591 -13.29 -8.64 19.27
C LEU A 591 -14.04 -9.56 20.25
N SER A 592 -15.33 -9.29 20.45
CA SER A 592 -16.26 -10.25 21.03
C SER A 592 -16.97 -10.98 19.89
N VAL A 593 -16.89 -12.30 19.86
CA VAL A 593 -17.31 -13.11 18.71
C VAL A 593 -18.01 -14.40 19.13
N GLU A 594 -18.68 -15.04 18.18
CA GLU A 594 -19.10 -16.43 18.21
C GLU A 594 -18.46 -17.18 17.04
N ILE A 595 -18.07 -18.44 17.24
CA ILE A 595 -17.69 -19.32 16.12
C ILE A 595 -18.92 -20.13 15.74
N VAL A 596 -19.45 -19.87 14.55
CA VAL A 596 -20.72 -20.43 14.08
C VAL A 596 -20.48 -21.31 12.86
N GLN A 597 -21.15 -22.45 12.79
CA GLN A 597 -21.16 -23.29 11.60
C GLN A 597 -22.28 -22.83 10.65
N GLU A 598 -21.89 -22.18 9.55
CA GLU A 598 -22.79 -21.81 8.48
C GLU A 598 -23.06 -22.98 7.55
N LEU A 599 -24.32 -23.11 7.15
CA LEU A 599 -24.86 -24.16 6.33
C LEU A 599 -25.40 -23.56 5.02
N LYS A 600 -25.05 -24.17 3.89
CA LYS A 600 -25.64 -23.84 2.58
C LYS A 600 -26.31 -25.07 1.98
N GLY A 601 -27.58 -24.93 1.57
CA GLY A 601 -28.42 -26.03 1.10
C GLY A 601 -28.90 -26.97 2.21
N GLU A 602 -29.63 -28.02 1.82
CA GLU A 602 -30.28 -28.97 2.74
C GLU A 602 -29.96 -30.44 2.39
N GLY A 603 -30.19 -31.33 3.37
CA GLY A 603 -30.03 -32.76 3.18
C GLY A 603 -28.59 -33.20 2.85
N LYS A 604 -28.45 -34.16 1.93
CA LYS A 604 -27.14 -34.79 1.61
C LYS A 604 -26.15 -33.85 0.92
N ALA A 605 -26.65 -32.86 0.16
CA ALA A 605 -25.85 -31.88 -0.58
C ALA A 605 -25.45 -30.64 0.25
N GLN A 606 -25.85 -30.58 1.52
CA GLN A 606 -25.53 -29.47 2.43
C GLN A 606 -24.02 -29.29 2.61
N ARG A 607 -23.54 -28.08 2.40
CA ARG A 607 -22.15 -27.65 2.67
C ARG A 607 -22.07 -26.96 4.02
N ARG A 608 -20.96 -27.18 4.75
CA ARG A 608 -20.70 -26.60 6.07
C ARG A 608 -19.41 -25.78 6.02
N ILE A 609 -19.43 -24.59 6.60
CA ILE A 609 -18.25 -23.74 6.75
C ILE A 609 -18.29 -23.07 8.12
N ASN A 610 -17.18 -23.11 8.85
CA ASN A 610 -17.08 -22.39 10.11
C ASN A 610 -16.77 -20.92 9.82
N ALA A 611 -17.47 -20.02 10.51
CA ALA A 611 -17.38 -18.58 10.36
C ALA A 611 -17.19 -17.91 11.73
N VAL A 612 -16.46 -16.80 11.77
CA VAL A 612 -16.42 -15.91 12.94
C VAL A 612 -17.52 -14.89 12.80
N HIS A 613 -18.46 -14.87 13.75
CA HIS A 613 -19.53 -13.88 13.83
C HIS A 613 -19.21 -12.87 14.93
N VAL A 614 -18.93 -11.63 14.57
CA VAL A 614 -18.62 -10.53 15.48
C VAL A 614 -19.90 -10.03 16.14
N MET A 615 -19.89 -10.03 17.47
CA MET A 615 -20.97 -9.56 18.34
C MET A 615 -20.73 -8.11 18.80
N ASP A 616 -19.48 -7.76 19.08
CA ASP A 616 -19.06 -6.40 19.46
C ASP A 616 -17.56 -6.21 19.16
N ALA A 617 -17.13 -4.96 18.96
CA ALA A 617 -15.74 -4.60 18.71
C ALA A 617 -15.16 -3.83 19.90
N LEU A 618 -13.93 -4.18 20.30
CA LEU A 618 -13.25 -3.56 21.44
C LEU A 618 -12.04 -2.75 20.97
N VAL A 619 -11.14 -3.39 20.24
CA VAL A 619 -9.95 -2.74 19.67
C VAL A 619 -9.79 -3.18 18.21
N LEU A 620 -9.63 -2.22 17.31
CA LEU A 620 -9.52 -2.44 15.87
C LEU A 620 -8.19 -1.88 15.37
N ASN A 621 -7.23 -2.77 15.10
CA ASN A 621 -5.86 -2.44 14.70
C ASN A 621 -5.23 -1.31 15.56
N GLY A 622 -5.28 -1.48 16.89
CA GLY A 622 -4.76 -0.54 17.89
C GLY A 622 -5.71 0.61 18.27
N THR A 623 -6.85 0.74 17.60
CA THR A 623 -7.86 1.78 17.90
C THR A 623 -8.85 1.27 18.94
N ASP A 624 -8.83 1.82 20.16
CA ASP A 624 -9.77 1.45 21.23
C ASP A 624 -11.15 2.11 21.01
N VAL A 625 -12.17 1.28 20.76
CA VAL A 625 -13.54 1.71 20.48
C VAL A 625 -14.51 1.39 21.61
N ARG A 626 -14.05 0.82 22.73
CA ARG A 626 -14.91 0.37 23.86
C ARG A 626 -15.77 1.47 24.47
N HIS A 627 -15.33 2.72 24.39
CA HIS A 627 -16.02 3.89 24.94
C HIS A 627 -17.12 4.45 23.99
N LYS A 628 -17.18 4.00 22.74
CA LYS A 628 -18.20 4.45 21.77
C LYS A 628 -19.54 3.80 22.06
N HIS A 629 -20.62 4.41 21.57
CA HIS A 629 -21.97 3.81 21.63
C HIS A 629 -22.00 2.47 20.89
N PHE A 630 -22.77 1.49 21.38
CA PHE A 630 -22.88 0.14 20.81
C PHE A 630 -23.05 0.13 19.28
N ASN A 631 -24.07 0.82 18.74
CA ASN A 631 -24.28 0.92 17.29
C ASN A 631 -23.07 1.47 16.52
N GLN A 632 -22.31 2.41 17.10
CA GLN A 632 -21.10 2.93 16.46
C GLN A 632 -20.01 1.86 16.43
N ARG A 633 -19.85 1.09 17.52
CA ARG A 633 -18.90 -0.05 17.56
C ARG A 633 -19.25 -1.11 16.51
N ILE A 634 -20.54 -1.38 16.29
CA ILE A 634 -21.02 -2.31 15.27
C ILE A 634 -20.75 -1.78 13.85
N GLN A 635 -21.05 -0.51 13.57
CA GLN A 635 -20.72 0.11 12.27
C GLN A 635 -19.20 0.10 12.00
N MET A 636 -18.40 0.37 13.03
CA MET A 636 -16.95 0.26 12.96
C MET A 636 -16.51 -1.19 12.71
N ALA A 637 -17.12 -2.18 13.37
CA ALA A 637 -16.86 -3.60 13.13
C ALA A 637 -17.20 -3.99 11.68
N GLU A 638 -18.32 -3.50 11.13
CA GLU A 638 -18.73 -3.77 9.74
C GLU A 638 -17.71 -3.20 8.75
N LYS A 639 -17.27 -1.96 8.98
CA LYS A 639 -16.20 -1.31 8.21
C LYS A 639 -14.89 -2.11 8.28
N PHE A 640 -14.50 -2.55 9.48
CA PHE A 640 -13.29 -3.36 9.68
C PHE A 640 -13.38 -4.71 8.96
N VAL A 641 -14.50 -5.42 9.13
CA VAL A 641 -14.76 -6.71 8.48
C VAL A 641 -14.71 -6.56 6.95
N LYS A 642 -15.27 -5.47 6.41
CA LYS A 642 -15.19 -5.15 4.99
C LYS A 642 -13.74 -4.91 4.52
N ALA A 643 -12.90 -4.31 5.36
CA ALA A 643 -11.49 -4.05 5.04
C ALA A 643 -10.62 -5.32 5.04
N VAL A 644 -10.92 -6.29 5.91
CA VAL A 644 -10.18 -7.57 5.98
C VAL A 644 -10.75 -8.66 5.07
N ALA A 645 -11.97 -8.47 4.54
CA ALA A 645 -12.61 -9.45 3.67
C ALA A 645 -11.76 -9.70 2.41
N LYS A 646 -11.65 -10.97 2.00
CA LYS A 646 -10.93 -11.41 0.80
C LYS A 646 -11.83 -12.23 -0.14
N PRO A 647 -12.70 -11.59 -0.94
CA PRO A 647 -13.67 -12.29 -1.79
C PRO A 647 -13.02 -13.23 -2.82
N SER A 648 -11.79 -12.94 -3.27
CA SER A 648 -11.04 -13.79 -4.20
C SER A 648 -10.55 -15.11 -3.60
N ARG A 649 -10.65 -15.27 -2.27
CA ARG A 649 -10.14 -16.42 -1.50
C ARG A 649 -11.27 -17.24 -0.89
N PRO A 650 -11.99 -18.07 -1.68
CA PRO A 650 -13.07 -18.91 -1.16
C PRO A 650 -12.57 -20.02 -0.21
N ASP A 651 -11.26 -20.28 -0.16
CA ASP A 651 -10.65 -21.22 0.77
C ASP A 651 -10.50 -20.67 2.20
N MET A 652 -10.65 -19.36 2.39
CA MET A 652 -10.57 -18.72 3.71
C MET A 652 -11.90 -18.82 4.47
N ASN A 653 -11.81 -18.90 5.80
CA ASN A 653 -12.97 -18.86 6.66
C ASN A 653 -13.51 -17.43 6.78
N PRO A 654 -14.83 -17.21 6.63
CA PRO A 654 -15.41 -15.88 6.66
C PRO A 654 -15.47 -15.29 8.07
N ILE A 655 -15.31 -13.98 8.16
CA ILE A 655 -15.65 -13.17 9.32
C ILE A 655 -16.82 -12.24 8.94
N ARG A 656 -17.83 -12.13 9.80
CA ARG A 656 -19.06 -11.38 9.56
C ARG A 656 -19.50 -10.68 10.82
N VAL A 657 -20.16 -9.53 10.71
CA VAL A 657 -20.80 -8.88 11.85
C VAL A 657 -22.23 -9.39 11.97
N LYS A 658 -22.68 -9.72 13.19
CA LYS A 658 -24.07 -10.12 13.40
C LYS A 658 -25.01 -8.95 13.18
N GLU A 659 -26.16 -9.26 12.62
CA GLU A 659 -27.21 -8.27 12.48
C GLU A 659 -27.77 -7.85 13.83
N VAL A 660 -27.88 -6.53 14.00
CA VAL A 660 -28.43 -5.92 15.20
C VAL A 660 -29.84 -5.45 14.91
N TYR A 661 -30.78 -5.93 15.72
CA TYR A 661 -32.18 -5.55 15.66
C TYR A 661 -32.48 -4.60 16.82
N ARG A 662 -33.45 -3.71 16.60
CA ARG A 662 -34.05 -2.96 17.69
C ARG A 662 -35.00 -3.88 18.45
N LEU A 663 -35.05 -3.76 19.78
CA LEU A 663 -35.87 -4.68 20.58
C LEU A 663 -37.36 -4.55 20.23
N GLU A 664 -37.82 -3.34 19.92
CA GLU A 664 -39.19 -3.08 19.46
C GLU A 664 -39.51 -3.61 18.05
N GLU A 665 -38.51 -4.02 17.27
CA GLU A 665 -38.65 -4.59 15.93
C GLU A 665 -38.22 -6.08 15.91
N MET A 666 -38.26 -6.75 17.06
CA MET A 666 -37.78 -8.13 17.19
C MET A 666 -38.65 -9.15 16.43
N ASP A 667 -39.87 -8.78 16.04
CA ASP A 667 -40.76 -9.56 15.18
C ASP A 667 -40.06 -9.98 13.87
N LYS A 668 -39.23 -9.07 13.31
CA LYS A 668 -38.45 -9.29 12.09
C LYS A 668 -37.49 -10.47 12.18
N ILE A 669 -37.03 -10.81 13.38
CA ILE A 669 -36.13 -11.95 13.62
C ILE A 669 -36.86 -13.26 13.34
N PHE A 670 -38.10 -13.39 13.83
CA PHE A 670 -38.85 -14.64 13.73
C PHE A 670 -39.32 -14.93 12.30
N VAL A 671 -39.43 -13.90 11.45
CA VAL A 671 -39.74 -14.07 10.01
C VAL A 671 -38.60 -14.79 9.27
N ARG A 672 -37.38 -14.74 9.79
CA ARG A 672 -36.19 -15.38 9.21
C ARG A 672 -35.90 -16.78 9.77
N LEU A 673 -36.75 -17.27 10.67
CA LEU A 673 -36.64 -18.60 11.24
C LEU A 673 -37.37 -19.61 10.35
N GLU A 674 -36.66 -20.65 9.96
CA GLU A 674 -37.16 -21.71 9.09
C GLU A 674 -36.79 -23.08 9.66
N MET A 675 -37.62 -24.08 9.42
CA MET A 675 -37.32 -25.47 9.78
C MET A 675 -36.63 -26.16 8.60
N LYS A 676 -35.33 -26.46 8.72
CA LYS A 676 -34.51 -27.04 7.63
C LYS A 676 -33.94 -28.41 7.97
N VAL A 677 -33.82 -29.30 6.99
CA VAL A 677 -33.26 -30.64 7.20
C VAL A 677 -31.74 -30.62 7.09
N THR A 678 -31.04 -30.88 8.20
CA THR A 678 -29.57 -30.90 8.25
C THR A 678 -29.00 -32.29 8.00
N LYS A 679 -27.78 -32.38 7.44
CA LYS A 679 -27.14 -33.66 7.05
C LYS A 679 -26.99 -34.69 8.19
N SER A 680 -27.11 -34.27 9.45
CA SER A 680 -26.93 -35.10 10.66
C SER A 680 -28.18 -35.17 11.54
N SER A 681 -29.34 -34.67 11.10
CA SER A 681 -30.56 -34.68 11.91
C SER A 681 -31.47 -35.90 11.67
N GLY A 682 -31.02 -36.90 10.90
CA GLY A 682 -31.82 -38.11 10.65
C GLY A 682 -33.14 -37.85 9.93
N GLY A 683 -33.22 -36.76 9.15
CA GLY A 683 -34.45 -36.33 8.47
C GLY A 683 -35.34 -35.38 9.28
N VAL A 684 -35.05 -35.16 10.57
CA VAL A 684 -35.81 -34.23 11.41
C VAL A 684 -35.41 -32.78 11.09
N PRO A 685 -36.35 -31.89 10.73
CA PRO A 685 -36.07 -30.48 10.53
C PRO A 685 -35.60 -29.81 11.84
N ARG A 686 -34.60 -28.94 11.76
CA ARG A 686 -34.11 -28.13 12.89
C ARG A 686 -34.36 -26.65 12.62
N LEU A 687 -34.66 -25.92 13.68
CA LEU A 687 -34.77 -24.47 13.62
C LEU A 687 -33.47 -23.88 13.09
N SER A 688 -33.58 -23.08 12.05
CA SER A 688 -32.48 -22.46 11.33
C SER A 688 -32.77 -20.98 11.13
N TYR A 689 -31.76 -20.14 11.32
CA TYR A 689 -31.85 -18.71 11.05
C TYR A 689 -31.12 -18.40 9.75
N THR A 690 -31.86 -17.91 8.76
CA THR A 690 -31.31 -17.56 7.45
C THR A 690 -30.79 -16.11 7.49
N GLY A 691 -29.53 -15.91 7.12
CA GLY A 691 -28.89 -14.59 7.07
C GLY A 691 -29.31 -13.77 5.83
N ARG A 692 -28.49 -12.78 5.44
CA ARG A 692 -28.70 -12.01 4.20
C ARG A 692 -28.37 -12.78 2.93
N ASP A 693 -27.52 -13.79 3.06
CA ASP A 693 -27.15 -14.69 1.96
C ASP A 693 -27.97 -15.99 2.05
N ASP A 694 -27.84 -16.88 1.07
CA ASP A 694 -28.41 -18.25 1.08
C ASP A 694 -27.82 -19.19 2.17
N ARG A 695 -27.12 -18.62 3.16
CA ARG A 695 -26.51 -19.36 4.27
C ARG A 695 -27.35 -19.19 5.53
N HIS A 696 -27.47 -20.28 6.28
CA HIS A 696 -28.17 -20.31 7.56
C HIS A 696 -27.29 -20.94 8.64
N PHE A 697 -27.62 -20.70 9.90
CA PHE A 697 -27.03 -21.40 11.04
C PHE A 697 -28.11 -21.82 12.02
N LEU A 698 -27.77 -22.70 12.96
CA LEU A 698 -28.69 -23.15 14.00
C LEU A 698 -28.66 -22.15 15.17
N PRO A 699 -29.73 -21.38 15.41
CA PRO A 699 -29.72 -20.39 16.48
C PRO A 699 -29.84 -21.06 17.85
N THR A 700 -29.16 -20.50 18.85
CA THR A 700 -29.19 -20.97 20.24
C THR A 700 -30.09 -20.11 21.14
N GLY A 701 -30.41 -18.90 20.69
CA GLY A 701 -31.20 -17.94 21.48
C GLY A 701 -31.06 -16.51 20.98
N LEU A 702 -31.43 -15.56 21.84
CA LEU A 702 -31.36 -14.13 21.56
C LEU A 702 -30.61 -13.40 22.69
N TYR A 703 -29.57 -12.65 22.33
CA TYR A 703 -28.93 -11.70 23.24
C TYR A 703 -29.70 -10.39 23.22
N ILE A 704 -29.96 -9.83 24.39
CA ILE A 704 -30.55 -8.50 24.57
C ILE A 704 -29.52 -7.62 25.27
N ILE A 705 -29.10 -6.57 24.59
CA ILE A 705 -27.96 -5.72 24.95
C ILE A 705 -28.48 -4.33 25.26
N LYS A 706 -28.16 -3.82 26.46
CA LYS A 706 -28.45 -2.44 26.84
C LYS A 706 -27.48 -1.49 26.14
N THR A 707 -27.99 -0.45 25.51
CA THR A 707 -27.23 0.50 24.68
C THR A 707 -27.23 1.93 25.21
N VAL A 708 -28.13 2.24 26.15
CA VAL A 708 -28.22 3.54 26.81
C VAL A 708 -27.73 3.42 28.24
N ASN A 709 -26.86 4.35 28.65
CA ASN A 709 -26.26 4.38 29.97
C ASN A 709 -27.09 5.18 30.96
N GLU A 710 -27.09 4.76 32.23
CA GLU A 710 -27.71 5.52 33.32
C GLU A 710 -27.03 6.89 33.48
N PRO A 711 -27.77 7.96 33.85
CA PRO A 711 -29.19 8.00 34.24
C PRO A 711 -30.16 8.21 33.05
N TRP A 712 -29.69 8.09 31.81
CA TRP A 712 -30.50 8.34 30.62
C TRP A 712 -31.35 7.13 30.24
N THR A 713 -32.48 7.39 29.60
CA THR A 713 -33.32 6.38 28.94
C THR A 713 -33.96 6.99 27.70
N MET A 714 -34.25 6.18 26.69
CA MET A 714 -34.98 6.57 25.51
C MET A 714 -36.48 6.39 25.71
N ALA A 715 -37.24 7.41 25.31
CA ALA A 715 -38.70 7.39 25.28
C ALA A 715 -39.20 7.85 23.91
N TYR A 716 -40.49 7.64 23.64
CA TYR A 716 -41.15 8.11 22.42
C TYR A 716 -42.14 9.22 22.75
N SER A 717 -42.08 10.33 22.01
CA SER A 717 -43.01 11.45 22.18
C SER A 717 -44.19 11.31 21.22
N LYS A 718 -45.41 11.18 21.76
CA LYS A 718 -46.65 11.14 20.98
C LYS A 718 -46.91 12.44 20.21
N ASN A 719 -46.52 13.58 20.80
CA ASN A 719 -46.75 14.90 20.20
C ASN A 719 -45.85 15.14 19.00
N SER A 720 -44.54 14.86 19.14
CA SER A 720 -43.57 15.08 18.06
C SER A 720 -43.39 13.88 17.14
N LYS A 721 -43.95 12.71 17.50
CA LYS A 721 -43.74 11.42 16.82
C LYS A 721 -42.25 11.06 16.65
N MET A 722 -41.43 11.41 17.64
CA MET A 722 -39.98 11.20 17.62
C MET A 722 -39.49 10.57 18.93
N LYS A 723 -38.42 9.79 18.84
CA LYS A 723 -37.69 9.26 20.00
C LYS A 723 -36.83 10.37 20.61
N PHE A 724 -36.74 10.41 21.93
CA PHE A 724 -35.94 11.38 22.68
C PHE A 724 -35.25 10.69 23.86
N PHE A 725 -34.17 11.30 24.35
CA PHE A 725 -33.47 10.90 25.55
C PHE A 725 -33.99 11.69 26.75
N PHE A 726 -34.29 10.99 27.83
CA PHE A 726 -34.78 11.54 29.08
C PHE A 726 -33.81 11.21 30.22
N ASN A 727 -33.38 12.24 30.95
CA ASN A 727 -32.54 12.06 32.12
C ASN A 727 -33.42 11.80 33.34
N LYS A 728 -33.29 10.62 33.95
CA LYS A 728 -34.13 10.24 35.10
C LYS A 728 -33.87 11.08 36.35
N LEU A 729 -32.65 11.63 36.50
CA LEU A 729 -32.22 12.44 37.64
C LEU A 729 -32.55 13.92 37.45
N THR A 730 -32.13 14.53 36.34
CA THR A 730 -32.33 15.97 36.12
C THR A 730 -33.70 16.32 35.54
N LYS A 731 -34.44 15.31 35.01
CA LYS A 731 -35.72 15.46 34.30
C LYS A 731 -35.61 16.19 32.95
N ASP A 732 -34.40 16.40 32.45
CA ASP A 732 -34.18 17.01 31.14
C ASP A 732 -34.49 16.05 29.99
N SER A 733 -34.98 16.59 28.89
CA SER A 733 -35.29 15.84 27.66
C SER A 733 -34.56 16.45 26.47
N THR A 734 -33.98 15.62 25.60
CA THR A 734 -33.34 16.08 24.36
C THR A 734 -33.55 15.07 23.24
N TYR A 735 -33.65 15.56 22.00
CA TYR A 735 -33.76 14.71 20.81
C TYR A 735 -32.39 14.29 20.25
N GLU A 736 -31.32 14.99 20.62
CA GLU A 736 -29.96 14.62 20.27
C GLU A 736 -29.36 13.71 21.34
N MET A 737 -28.57 12.71 20.93
CA MET A 737 -27.96 11.76 21.86
C MET A 737 -26.93 12.45 22.77
N PRO A 738 -27.16 12.50 24.10
CA PRO A 738 -26.19 13.04 25.04
C PRO A 738 -24.89 12.22 25.02
N PRO A 739 -23.70 12.86 25.09
CA PRO A 739 -22.43 12.12 25.09
C PRO A 739 -22.31 11.08 26.23
N ASN A 740 -22.91 11.34 27.39
CA ASN A 740 -22.91 10.45 28.55
C ASN A 740 -24.01 9.39 28.53
N SER A 741 -24.94 9.42 27.56
CA SER A 741 -25.98 8.40 27.41
C SER A 741 -25.48 7.16 26.67
N ALA A 742 -24.30 7.20 26.05
CA ALA A 742 -23.75 6.08 25.30
C ALA A 742 -23.24 4.98 26.23
N ALA A 743 -23.83 3.79 26.20
CA ALA A 743 -23.35 2.66 27.00
C ALA A 743 -21.99 2.16 26.46
N PRO A 744 -20.93 2.19 27.28
CA PRO A 744 -19.63 1.62 26.92
C PRO A 744 -19.69 0.10 26.92
N PHE A 745 -18.67 -0.54 26.34
CA PHE A 745 -18.58 -2.00 26.21
C PHE A 745 -18.85 -2.75 27.53
N HIS A 746 -18.25 -2.32 28.65
CA HIS A 746 -18.39 -3.04 29.91
C HIS A 746 -19.83 -3.08 30.40
N VAL A 747 -20.63 -2.01 30.21
CA VAL A 747 -22.07 -1.97 30.54
C VAL A 747 -22.86 -2.87 29.58
N CYS A 748 -22.60 -2.75 28.28
CA CYS A 748 -23.24 -3.59 27.27
C CYS A 748 -22.97 -5.08 27.52
N HIS A 749 -21.78 -5.43 27.99
CA HIS A 749 -21.40 -6.79 28.31
C HIS A 749 -22.02 -7.22 29.64
N SER A 750 -21.79 -6.51 30.74
CA SER A 750 -22.23 -6.95 32.08
C SER A 750 -23.76 -7.02 32.24
N GLU A 751 -24.50 -6.09 31.63
CA GLU A 751 -25.96 -5.98 31.77
C GLU A 751 -26.74 -6.73 30.68
N ARG A 752 -26.08 -7.57 29.87
CA ARG A 752 -26.76 -8.31 28.80
C ARG A 752 -27.60 -9.48 29.32
N PHE A 753 -28.73 -9.68 28.68
CA PHE A 753 -29.59 -10.84 28.89
C PHE A 753 -29.45 -11.83 27.75
N PHE A 754 -29.66 -13.11 28.05
CA PHE A 754 -29.75 -14.16 27.04
C PHE A 754 -31.02 -14.97 27.19
N TRP A 755 -31.83 -14.97 26.14
CA TRP A 755 -33.03 -15.78 26.02
C TRP A 755 -32.69 -17.05 25.24
N ALA A 756 -32.48 -18.14 25.96
CA ALA A 756 -32.10 -19.43 25.38
C ALA A 756 -33.30 -20.10 24.70
N TRP A 757 -33.13 -20.55 23.46
CA TRP A 757 -34.16 -21.26 22.70
C TRP A 757 -33.95 -22.78 22.83
N VAL A 758 -34.27 -23.28 24.01
CA VAL A 758 -34.18 -24.71 24.36
C VAL A 758 -35.53 -25.42 24.19
N ASP A 759 -35.54 -26.74 24.29
CA ASP A 759 -36.78 -27.52 24.27
C ASP A 759 -37.80 -26.99 25.30
N GLY A 760 -39.04 -26.80 24.84
CA GLY A 760 -40.12 -26.17 25.62
C GLY A 760 -40.37 -24.70 25.31
N VAL A 761 -39.46 -24.03 24.60
CA VAL A 761 -39.63 -22.64 24.13
C VAL A 761 -40.19 -22.65 22.71
N ILE A 762 -41.36 -22.02 22.50
CA ILE A 762 -41.96 -21.88 21.16
C ILE A 762 -41.57 -20.53 20.57
N VAL A 763 -40.79 -20.55 19.48
CA VAL A 763 -40.35 -19.38 18.70
C VAL A 763 -40.73 -19.47 17.22
N HIS A 764 -41.15 -20.65 16.76
CA HIS A 764 -41.64 -20.92 15.41
C HIS A 764 -42.92 -21.78 15.47
N ASN A 765 -43.85 -21.55 14.54
CA ASN A 765 -45.19 -22.16 14.55
C ASN A 765 -45.17 -23.71 14.47
N SER A 766 -44.08 -24.29 13.97
CA SER A 766 -43.91 -25.75 13.90
C SER A 766 -43.52 -26.40 15.24
N GLN A 767 -43.21 -25.63 16.28
CA GLN A 767 -42.88 -26.15 17.60
C GLN A 767 -44.16 -26.30 18.43
N THR A 768 -44.41 -27.51 18.95
CA THR A 768 -45.66 -27.84 19.65
C THR A 768 -45.48 -28.05 21.16
N ARG A 769 -44.27 -28.35 21.62
CA ARG A 769 -43.97 -28.58 23.03
C ARG A 769 -43.73 -27.24 23.75
N LYS A 770 -44.69 -26.81 24.57
CA LYS A 770 -44.58 -25.63 25.45
C LYS A 770 -44.24 -26.05 26.88
N ASP A 771 -43.24 -25.42 27.47
CA ASP A 771 -42.93 -25.48 28.90
C ASP A 771 -43.45 -24.19 29.56
N PRO A 772 -44.42 -24.27 30.49
CA PRO A 772 -45.04 -23.09 31.10
C PRO A 772 -44.08 -22.26 31.95
N GLU A 773 -42.94 -22.81 32.39
CA GLU A 773 -41.94 -22.06 33.17
C GLU A 773 -40.99 -21.25 32.27
N LYS A 774 -41.04 -21.45 30.95
CA LYS A 774 -40.15 -20.80 29.98
C LYS A 774 -40.90 -19.78 29.13
N LEU A 775 -40.24 -18.67 28.84
CA LEU A 775 -40.76 -17.62 27.98
C LEU A 775 -40.77 -18.06 26.52
N SER A 776 -41.95 -18.13 25.92
CA SER A 776 -42.14 -18.32 24.48
C SER A 776 -42.22 -16.98 23.75
N LYS A 777 -42.15 -17.00 22.42
CA LYS A 777 -42.19 -15.81 21.55
C LYS A 777 -43.35 -14.88 21.88
N ASP A 778 -44.56 -15.41 22.03
CA ASP A 778 -45.75 -14.60 22.27
C ASP A 778 -45.71 -13.91 23.64
N ASP A 779 -45.11 -14.55 24.65
CA ASP A 779 -44.96 -13.98 25.98
C ASP A 779 -44.01 -12.75 25.93
N VAL A 780 -42.88 -12.90 25.24
CA VAL A 780 -41.88 -11.82 25.08
C VAL A 780 -42.42 -10.69 24.20
N LEU A 781 -43.03 -11.00 23.05
CA LEU A 781 -43.61 -10.00 22.16
C LEU A 781 -44.73 -9.21 22.83
N SER A 782 -45.59 -9.88 23.60
CA SER A 782 -46.65 -9.22 24.36
C SER A 782 -46.06 -8.24 25.38
N PHE A 783 -45.01 -8.65 26.10
CA PHE A 783 -44.31 -7.75 27.03
C PHE A 783 -43.70 -6.55 26.32
N VAL A 784 -43.03 -6.77 25.18
CA VAL A 784 -42.43 -5.68 24.38
C VAL A 784 -43.52 -4.72 23.91
N HIS A 785 -44.64 -5.20 23.37
CA HIS A 785 -45.74 -4.35 22.92
C HIS A 785 -46.44 -3.59 24.04
N GLN A 786 -46.56 -4.17 25.24
CA GLN A 786 -47.16 -3.50 26.40
C GLN A 786 -46.28 -2.36 26.93
N ASN A 787 -44.96 -2.53 26.89
CA ASN A 787 -44.00 -1.56 27.44
C ASN A 787 -43.46 -0.60 26.37
N TYR A 788 -43.63 -0.92 25.09
CA TYR A 788 -43.46 0.00 23.98
C TYR A 788 -44.73 0.82 23.83
N GLN A 789 -44.75 2.03 24.40
CA GLN A 789 -45.82 3.00 24.17
C GLN A 789 -45.41 3.95 23.03
N PRO A 790 -45.78 3.68 21.76
CA PRO A 790 -45.62 4.64 20.68
C PRO A 790 -46.56 5.84 20.83
#